data_AF-A0A017SNS1-F1
#
_entry.id   AF-A0A017SNS1-F1
#
_cell.length_a   1.000
_cell.length_b   1.000
_cell.length_c   1.000
_cell.angle_alpha   90.00
_cell.angle_beta   90.00
_cell.angle_gamma   90.00
#
_symmetry.space_group_name_H-M   'P 1'
#
loop_
_entity.id
_entity.type
_entity.pdbx_description
1 polymer ?
#
loop_
_entity_poly.entity_id
_entity_poly.type
_entity_poly.pdbx_seq_one_letter_code
_entity_poly.pdbx_strand_id
1 'polypeptide(L)'
;MADEEDRPLLDGGPESSSHPQPPSAMDSSATLMEQEPRPYELASESTPLLARRDDDEALAYGTDTTQRRSSFSDDVSKKSRSRLRWPIIFTLVLLATVLAVLIFAFAAPAAVKRYAEEATVFKPTHLSIDSATSNGVQARVQGDFVFDANRVQRGTVRNLGRMATWIGREIETSQSDLEVYLPEYGNVLVGTASLPSIKVNVRNGHTNHVDVLADLATGDIPGIRAVAMDWLEGRLGQLRVKGKATLHLKSGLLSLGRQTVFKSIAFEESDFPRIPDIKVDKLIVRDQDISAEKGAMVVDASITTMLDLPFAVRIPPLGFKVLVPNCSPGEPHISVADVRTEEVQIDPDQFTRMDVGGLIKGLSEELTTTCPGQEDSPLDFLVRSYINGRTTTIYVRGAESASLGTPLWMVDLLKSVTVPLQFTGHALDNLIQNFTMSNVHFSLPDPFANPNSPEASPRVSALVKVLIELPKQLNLTVDIPHIRADANVLYHGKKLGVLELHKWQPANSTRTVDANGSPALFVDFTMKDVPLRVTDEDAMADILQALIFLGKSVQLHIAAAVDTEVATGLGNVAVRRVPAEGDVDVKPPYGGSLNQLNPRVESLELGPTTESSALIKTRINVTNPTEYSATVPLADFVLLYNTTPVAHVSTRDISIVPGVNTGIPVDFLWSPMDASGSDGISAGREMMSQYASGYNTTVSIKTHQGTFPTFPKLGEAMSKLAFDMQVPQLPVPRSHDDTNDDGKSHFVQSAMYLHLFSSTADFIISSPLSKTTIEITSVNATAFYEHDEVVGQIDYRFPFHVPPGLSRSPRLPVDLDLSTIGYGAIKEALGGSLKMNTLAEVGVRIEHYRTIIDYSGRGISAHIRL
;
A
#
# COMPACT_ATOMS: atom_id res chain seq x y z
N MET A 1 -0.73 17.49 -44.45
CA MET A 1 -0.13 17.91 -45.73
C MET A 1 0.96 16.90 -46.02
N ALA A 2 0.90 16.19 -47.15
CA ALA A 2 1.75 15.02 -47.46
C ALA A 2 1.48 13.84 -46.49
N ASP A 3 0.99 12.65 -46.90
CA ASP A 3 1.13 11.88 -48.15
C ASP A 3 2.57 11.33 -48.30
N GLU A 4 2.85 10.07 -48.65
CA GLU A 4 2.04 8.91 -49.12
C GLU A 4 2.73 7.60 -48.63
N GLU A 5 2.03 6.48 -48.38
CA GLU A 5 1.94 5.25 -49.22
C GLU A 5 3.31 4.57 -49.57
N ASP A 6 3.44 3.23 -49.67
CA ASP A 6 2.57 2.27 -50.37
C ASP A 6 2.52 0.84 -49.71
N ARG A 7 1.74 -0.06 -50.32
CA ARG A 7 1.24 -1.37 -49.84
C ARG A 7 1.94 -2.51 -50.64
N PRO A 8 1.34 -3.62 -51.16
CA PRO A 8 0.02 -4.26 -50.93
C PRO A 8 -0.07 -5.83 -50.92
N LEU A 9 -1.19 -6.33 -50.36
CA LEU A 9 -1.96 -7.57 -50.72
C LEU A 9 -1.25 -8.95 -50.53
N LEU A 10 -1.88 -10.13 -50.39
CA LEU A 10 -3.27 -10.64 -50.31
C LEU A 10 -3.36 -11.67 -49.13
N ASP A 11 -4.46 -12.32 -48.73
CA ASP A 11 -5.92 -12.05 -48.64
C ASP A 11 -6.62 -13.36 -48.13
N GLY A 12 -7.90 -13.32 -47.70
CA GLY A 12 -8.77 -14.53 -47.58
C GLY A 12 -9.49 -14.76 -46.23
N GLY A 13 -10.83 -14.83 -46.28
CA GLY A 13 -11.74 -15.39 -45.26
C GLY A 13 -12.93 -16.10 -45.95
N PRO A 14 -14.13 -16.27 -45.34
CA PRO A 14 -14.54 -16.01 -43.94
C PRO A 14 -15.44 -17.14 -43.33
N GLU A 15 -16.10 -16.85 -42.19
CA GLU A 15 -17.33 -17.51 -41.64
C GLU A 15 -17.30 -19.00 -41.16
N SER A 16 -18.29 -19.52 -40.40
CA SER A 16 -18.91 -19.03 -39.15
C SER A 16 -19.74 -20.11 -38.37
N SER A 17 -19.78 -19.99 -37.03
CA SER A 17 -20.90 -20.34 -36.11
C SER A 17 -21.30 -21.80 -35.71
N SER A 18 -21.75 -21.90 -34.45
CA SER A 18 -22.85 -22.75 -33.89
C SER A 18 -22.59 -24.07 -33.10
N HIS A 19 -23.55 -24.36 -32.20
CA HIS A 19 -23.65 -25.38 -31.12
C HIS A 19 -24.46 -26.65 -31.57
N PRO A 20 -24.73 -27.74 -30.78
CA PRO A 20 -24.85 -27.84 -29.29
C PRO A 20 -24.40 -29.16 -28.57
N GLN A 21 -24.67 -29.20 -27.25
CA GLN A 21 -24.78 -30.31 -26.26
C GLN A 21 -25.83 -31.41 -26.62
N PRO A 22 -26.15 -32.46 -25.79
CA PRO A 22 -25.71 -32.88 -24.42
C PRO A 22 -25.11 -34.33 -24.44
N PRO A 23 -25.18 -35.28 -23.44
CA PRO A 23 -25.71 -35.31 -22.06
C PRO A 23 -24.77 -35.97 -20.99
N SER A 24 -25.29 -36.87 -20.12
CA SER A 24 -24.88 -37.18 -18.73
C SER A 24 -25.05 -38.65 -18.26
N ALA A 25 -24.23 -39.14 -17.30
CA ALA A 25 -24.56 -40.02 -16.14
C ALA A 25 -23.29 -40.14 -15.23
N MET A 26 -23.27 -40.18 -13.87
CA MET A 26 -23.98 -40.97 -12.83
C MET A 26 -23.63 -42.49 -12.85
N ASP A 27 -23.32 -43.19 -11.74
CA ASP A 27 -23.34 -42.85 -10.28
C ASP A 27 -22.47 -43.84 -9.43
N SER A 28 -22.29 -43.60 -8.12
CA SER A 28 -21.92 -44.55 -7.01
C SER A 28 -20.51 -45.18 -7.01
N SER A 29 -19.75 -45.34 -5.90
CA SER A 29 -19.97 -45.90 -4.52
C SER A 29 -20.00 -47.45 -4.46
N ALA A 30 -19.40 -48.17 -3.50
CA ALA A 30 -18.33 -47.88 -2.50
C ALA A 30 -17.80 -49.19 -1.83
N THR A 31 -16.52 -49.22 -1.41
CA THR A 31 -15.91 -49.97 -0.25
C THR A 31 -16.07 -51.49 0.01
N LEU A 32 -14.95 -52.09 0.50
CA LEU A 32 -14.78 -53.20 1.49
C LEU A 32 -14.45 -54.67 1.08
N MET A 33 -13.47 -55.21 1.83
CA MET A 33 -13.21 -56.60 2.28
C MET A 33 -12.82 -57.76 1.32
N GLU A 34 -11.51 -57.98 1.22
CA GLU A 34 -10.76 -59.05 1.94
C GLU A 34 -11.48 -60.37 2.30
N GLN A 35 -11.11 -61.48 1.64
CA GLN A 35 -10.86 -62.78 2.30
C GLN A 35 -10.08 -63.79 1.40
N GLU A 36 -9.13 -64.52 1.99
CA GLU A 36 -8.55 -65.78 1.47
C GLU A 36 -9.51 -66.98 1.75
N PRO A 37 -9.42 -68.18 1.10
CA PRO A 37 -8.17 -68.97 0.95
C PRO A 37 -8.04 -69.87 -0.32
N ARG A 38 -6.95 -70.65 -0.37
CA ARG A 38 -6.79 -71.83 -1.26
C ARG A 38 -7.48 -73.08 -0.67
N PRO A 39 -7.95 -74.05 -1.50
CA PRO A 39 -7.13 -75.26 -1.73
C PRO A 39 -7.24 -75.86 -3.16
N TYR A 40 -6.73 -77.09 -3.34
CA TYR A 40 -6.64 -77.87 -4.60
C TYR A 40 -7.96 -78.54 -5.03
N GLU A 41 -8.10 -78.94 -6.30
CA GLU A 41 -8.10 -80.36 -6.76
C GLU A 41 -8.30 -80.54 -8.29
N LEU A 42 -7.54 -81.51 -8.87
CA LEU A 42 -7.92 -82.62 -9.78
C LEU A 42 -8.81 -82.43 -11.05
N ALA A 43 -8.72 -83.23 -12.13
CA ALA A 43 -7.72 -84.21 -12.62
C ALA A 43 -8.07 -84.73 -14.06
N SER A 44 -7.20 -85.56 -14.65
CA SER A 44 -7.42 -86.40 -15.87
C SER A 44 -7.49 -85.63 -17.21
N GLU A 45 -7.08 -86.15 -18.37
CA GLU A 45 -6.68 -87.51 -18.84
C GLU A 45 -5.19 -87.54 -19.31
N SER A 46 -4.41 -88.62 -19.41
CA SER A 46 -4.49 -90.10 -19.23
C SER A 46 -5.26 -90.97 -20.27
N THR A 47 -4.67 -91.97 -20.96
CA THR A 47 -3.27 -92.46 -20.98
C THR A 47 -2.83 -93.14 -22.33
N PRO A 48 -2.79 -94.49 -22.56
CA PRO A 48 -1.67 -95.10 -23.31
C PRO A 48 -2.07 -96.16 -24.38
N LEU A 49 -1.15 -97.14 -24.66
CA LEU A 49 -1.32 -98.38 -25.45
C LEU A 49 -1.32 -98.21 -26.99
N LEU A 50 -1.07 -99.20 -27.86
CA LEU A 50 -0.30 -100.48 -27.91
C LEU A 50 -0.07 -100.75 -29.45
N ALA A 51 0.65 -101.74 -29.99
CA ALA A 51 0.94 -103.13 -29.61
C ALA A 51 2.24 -103.59 -30.33
N ARG A 52 3.16 -104.37 -29.74
CA ARG A 52 3.11 -105.81 -29.38
C ARG A 52 3.45 -106.78 -30.54
N ARG A 53 4.61 -107.44 -30.45
CA ARG A 53 4.80 -108.92 -30.53
C ARG A 53 6.23 -109.21 -30.01
N ASP A 54 6.43 -109.90 -28.89
CA ASP A 54 6.34 -111.36 -28.63
C ASP A 54 7.35 -112.15 -29.53
N ASP A 55 8.24 -113.05 -29.08
CA ASP A 55 8.63 -113.53 -27.74
C ASP A 55 10.00 -114.29 -27.77
N ASP A 56 10.54 -114.59 -26.57
CA ASP A 56 11.35 -115.76 -26.15
C ASP A 56 12.83 -116.04 -26.50
N GLU A 57 13.41 -116.80 -25.56
CA GLU A 57 14.81 -117.18 -25.34
C GLU A 57 15.31 -118.40 -26.17
N ALA A 58 16.63 -118.61 -26.18
CA ALA A 58 17.23 -119.95 -26.01
C ALA A 58 18.73 -119.89 -25.63
N LEU A 59 19.21 -120.89 -24.87
CA LEU A 59 20.61 -121.04 -24.45
C LEU A 59 21.20 -122.41 -24.85
N ALA A 60 22.53 -122.41 -25.01
CA ALA A 60 23.46 -123.54 -24.86
C ALA A 60 23.54 -124.64 -25.97
N TYR A 61 24.64 -125.41 -25.88
CA TYR A 61 25.15 -126.47 -26.77
C TYR A 61 25.54 -126.05 -28.21
N GLY A 62 26.63 -126.55 -28.79
CA GLY A 62 27.74 -127.35 -28.22
C GLY A 62 28.51 -128.18 -29.26
N THR A 63 29.85 -128.21 -29.15
CA THR A 63 30.82 -129.13 -29.81
C THR A 63 30.89 -129.06 -31.37
N ASP A 64 31.97 -129.42 -32.10
CA ASP A 64 33.34 -129.87 -31.75
C ASP A 64 34.39 -129.61 -32.89
N THR A 65 35.62 -130.09 -32.68
CA THR A 65 36.69 -130.47 -33.65
C THR A 65 37.64 -129.42 -34.27
N THR A 66 38.90 -129.41 -33.75
CA THR A 66 40.21 -129.45 -34.48
C THR A 66 40.58 -128.39 -35.55
N GLN A 67 41.84 -128.01 -35.83
CA GLN A 67 43.21 -128.24 -35.29
C GLN A 67 44.04 -126.99 -35.71
N ARG A 68 44.88 -126.35 -34.89
CA ARG A 68 46.25 -126.70 -34.44
C ARG A 68 47.31 -126.77 -35.57
N ARG A 69 48.35 -125.90 -35.49
CA ARG A 69 49.62 -125.82 -36.30
C ARG A 69 49.45 -125.27 -37.75
N SER A 70 50.45 -124.63 -38.39
CA SER A 70 51.70 -123.96 -37.93
C SER A 70 52.36 -123.15 -39.08
N SER A 71 53.44 -122.40 -38.76
CA SER A 71 54.66 -122.17 -39.58
C SER A 71 54.61 -121.47 -40.97
N PHE A 72 55.34 -120.34 -41.05
CA PHE A 72 56.28 -119.90 -42.13
C PHE A 72 55.86 -119.83 -43.62
N SER A 73 55.78 -118.59 -44.14
CA SER A 73 56.61 -117.99 -45.23
C SER A 73 56.05 -116.58 -45.57
N ASP A 74 56.79 -115.47 -45.73
CA ASP A 74 58.02 -115.10 -46.48
C ASP A 74 57.81 -114.91 -48.01
N ASP A 75 58.17 -113.80 -48.66
CA ASP A 75 58.60 -112.44 -48.21
C ASP A 75 57.72 -111.33 -48.88
N VAL A 76 58.01 -110.61 -49.99
CA VAL A 76 59.18 -110.54 -50.92
C VAL A 76 59.62 -109.07 -51.13
N SER A 77 59.91 -108.35 -50.04
CA SER A 77 60.63 -107.06 -50.00
C SER A 77 59.90 -105.80 -50.54
N LYS A 78 60.38 -104.54 -50.44
CA LYS A 78 61.68 -104.02 -49.95
C LYS A 78 61.57 -102.59 -49.37
N LYS A 79 62.42 -102.28 -48.40
CA LYS A 79 62.55 -100.95 -47.77
C LYS A 79 63.30 -99.98 -48.68
N SER A 80 62.76 -98.78 -48.94
CA SER A 80 63.47 -97.68 -49.61
C SER A 80 63.28 -96.35 -48.90
N ARG A 81 64.37 -95.59 -48.74
CA ARG A 81 64.36 -94.20 -48.26
C ARG A 81 64.16 -93.27 -49.45
N SER A 82 63.20 -92.34 -49.38
CA SER A 82 63.23 -91.12 -50.18
C SER A 82 63.28 -89.88 -49.28
N ARG A 83 64.04 -88.86 -49.70
CA ARG A 83 64.16 -87.57 -48.99
C ARG A 83 63.24 -86.56 -49.65
N LEU A 84 62.20 -86.07 -48.97
CA LEU A 84 61.41 -84.92 -49.45
C LEU A 84 61.63 -83.66 -48.59
N ARG A 85 62.57 -82.83 -49.08
CA ARG A 85 62.49 -81.36 -49.14
C ARG A 85 61.99 -80.60 -47.89
N TRP A 86 62.88 -80.41 -46.92
CA TRP A 86 62.75 -79.47 -45.80
C TRP A 86 62.50 -77.97 -46.11
N PRO A 87 62.86 -77.38 -47.28
CA PRO A 87 62.74 -75.92 -47.46
C PRO A 87 61.34 -75.35 -47.25
N ILE A 88 60.29 -76.10 -47.61
CA ILE A 88 58.90 -75.62 -47.60
C ILE A 88 58.40 -75.38 -46.16
N ILE A 89 58.83 -76.20 -45.20
CA ILE A 89 58.45 -76.03 -43.79
C ILE A 89 59.16 -74.80 -43.21
N PHE A 90 60.44 -74.61 -43.51
CA PHE A 90 61.17 -73.42 -43.05
C PHE A 90 60.64 -72.12 -43.67
N THR A 91 60.25 -72.11 -44.95
CA THR A 91 59.62 -70.92 -45.54
C THR A 91 58.21 -70.69 -45.02
N LEU A 92 57.41 -71.72 -44.74
CA LEU A 92 56.11 -71.57 -44.09
C LEU A 92 56.23 -71.08 -42.64
N VAL A 93 57.20 -71.57 -41.87
CA VAL A 93 57.46 -71.09 -40.50
C VAL A 93 57.98 -69.65 -40.52
N LEU A 94 58.90 -69.29 -41.44
CA LEU A 94 59.37 -67.92 -41.58
C LEU A 94 58.25 -66.97 -42.05
N LEU A 95 57.41 -67.40 -42.99
CA LEU A 95 56.25 -66.62 -43.43
C LEU A 95 55.22 -66.47 -42.30
N ALA A 96 55.00 -67.51 -41.49
CA ALA A 96 54.13 -67.47 -40.33
C ALA A 96 54.69 -66.61 -39.20
N THR A 97 56.01 -66.58 -38.95
CA THR A 97 56.61 -65.66 -37.96
C THR A 97 56.65 -64.23 -38.47
N VAL A 98 56.92 -63.97 -39.75
CA VAL A 98 56.81 -62.63 -40.35
C VAL A 98 55.35 -62.14 -40.32
N LEU A 99 54.39 -62.99 -40.67
CA LEU A 99 52.95 -62.66 -40.59
C LEU A 99 52.51 -62.46 -39.13
N ALA A 100 52.98 -63.28 -38.19
CA ALA A 100 52.72 -63.09 -36.77
C ALA A 100 53.36 -61.80 -36.24
N VAL A 101 54.58 -61.44 -36.67
CA VAL A 101 55.22 -60.16 -36.33
C VAL A 101 54.45 -58.98 -36.92
N LEU A 102 53.98 -59.06 -38.18
CA LEU A 102 53.12 -58.04 -38.77
C LEU A 102 51.79 -57.90 -38.01
N ILE A 103 51.18 -59.02 -37.61
CA ILE A 103 49.97 -59.03 -36.79
C ILE A 103 50.26 -58.43 -35.40
N PHE A 104 51.29 -58.87 -34.68
CA PHE A 104 51.56 -58.42 -33.31
C PHE A 104 52.18 -57.02 -33.21
N ALA A 105 52.90 -56.54 -34.23
CA ALA A 105 53.53 -55.22 -34.23
C ALA A 105 52.64 -54.11 -34.84
N PHE A 106 51.75 -54.43 -35.79
CA PHE A 106 50.90 -53.42 -36.46
C PHE A 106 49.40 -53.63 -36.24
N ALA A 107 48.87 -54.84 -36.42
CA ALA A 107 47.43 -55.08 -36.29
C ALA A 107 46.95 -55.17 -34.82
N ALA A 108 47.73 -55.81 -33.95
CA ALA A 108 47.38 -56.06 -32.57
C ALA A 108 47.39 -54.79 -31.71
N PRO A 109 48.33 -53.83 -31.82
CA PRO A 109 48.26 -52.59 -31.05
C PRO A 109 47.02 -51.77 -31.42
N ALA A 110 46.65 -51.71 -32.71
CA ALA A 110 45.43 -51.05 -33.17
C ALA A 110 44.15 -51.77 -32.71
N ALA A 111 44.14 -53.11 -32.71
CA ALA A 111 43.01 -53.90 -32.22
C ALA A 111 42.87 -53.84 -30.69
N VAL A 112 43.97 -53.89 -29.94
CA VAL A 112 43.95 -53.76 -28.47
C VAL A 112 43.56 -52.35 -28.05
N LYS A 113 43.97 -51.31 -28.80
CA LYS A 113 43.46 -49.95 -28.59
C LYS A 113 41.95 -49.86 -28.80
N ARG A 114 41.42 -50.36 -29.92
CA ARG A 114 39.95 -50.42 -30.13
C ARG A 114 39.23 -51.24 -29.08
N TYR A 115 39.79 -52.38 -28.67
CA TYR A 115 39.24 -53.17 -27.57
C TYR A 115 39.18 -52.36 -26.27
N ALA A 116 40.22 -51.60 -25.95
CA ALA A 116 40.22 -50.75 -24.76
C ALA A 116 39.15 -49.63 -24.85
N GLU A 117 38.97 -49.04 -26.03
CA GLU A 117 37.95 -48.01 -26.30
C GLU A 117 36.52 -48.59 -26.28
N GLU A 118 36.29 -49.79 -26.82
CA GLU A 118 34.96 -50.44 -26.94
C GLU A 118 34.53 -51.21 -25.66
N ALA A 119 35.47 -51.80 -24.90
CA ALA A 119 35.17 -52.68 -23.77
C ALA A 119 35.16 -52.00 -22.39
N THR A 120 35.67 -50.76 -22.28
CA THR A 120 35.73 -50.06 -20.99
C THR A 120 34.33 -49.66 -20.52
N VAL A 121 34.02 -49.97 -19.27
CA VAL A 121 32.83 -49.49 -18.56
C VAL A 121 33.27 -48.92 -17.22
N PHE A 122 32.92 -47.66 -16.96
CA PHE A 122 33.00 -47.06 -15.63
C PHE A 122 31.59 -46.71 -15.19
N LYS A 123 31.23 -47.08 -13.95
CA LYS A 123 30.00 -46.70 -13.29
C LYS A 123 30.36 -45.92 -12.03
N PRO A 124 30.17 -44.59 -11.95
CA PRO A 124 30.31 -43.89 -10.69
C PRO A 124 29.29 -44.44 -9.68
N THR A 125 29.71 -44.61 -8.44
CA THR A 125 28.87 -45.07 -7.32
C THR A 125 28.68 -43.98 -6.28
N HIS A 126 29.68 -43.10 -6.09
CA HIS A 126 29.58 -41.91 -5.28
C HIS A 126 30.53 -40.82 -5.82
N LEU A 127 30.04 -39.59 -5.88
CA LEU A 127 30.77 -38.39 -6.29
C LEU A 127 30.53 -37.33 -5.22
N SER A 128 31.60 -36.79 -4.66
CA SER A 128 31.50 -35.78 -3.59
C SER A 128 32.68 -34.81 -3.62
N ILE A 129 32.41 -33.55 -3.34
CA ILE A 129 33.44 -32.54 -3.11
C ILE A 129 33.80 -32.56 -1.62
N ASP A 130 35.04 -32.92 -1.31
CA ASP A 130 35.49 -33.18 0.07
C ASP A 130 35.95 -31.88 0.76
N SER A 131 36.64 -31.01 0.01
CA SER A 131 36.98 -29.64 0.44
C SER A 131 37.30 -28.70 -0.72
N ALA A 132 37.15 -27.39 -0.49
CA ALA A 132 37.73 -26.36 -1.36
C ALA A 132 39.18 -26.09 -0.92
N THR A 133 40.12 -26.12 -1.87
CA THR A 133 41.55 -25.90 -1.62
C THR A 133 41.96 -24.48 -2.08
N SER A 134 43.16 -24.03 -1.72
CA SER A 134 43.66 -22.69 -2.09
C SER A 134 43.65 -22.43 -3.59
N ASN A 135 43.79 -23.50 -4.40
CA ASN A 135 43.97 -23.44 -5.85
C ASN A 135 42.77 -24.04 -6.62
N GLY A 136 41.73 -24.50 -5.92
CA GLY A 136 40.55 -25.10 -6.53
C GLY A 136 39.76 -25.99 -5.57
N VAL A 137 39.54 -27.26 -5.94
CA VAL A 137 38.63 -28.18 -5.26
C VAL A 137 39.22 -29.59 -5.19
N GLN A 138 39.13 -30.25 -4.03
CA GLN A 138 39.44 -31.67 -3.89
C GLN A 138 38.14 -32.49 -4.02
N ALA A 139 38.06 -33.35 -5.03
CA ALA A 139 36.91 -34.20 -5.29
C ALA A 139 37.24 -35.68 -5.11
N ARG A 140 36.31 -36.42 -4.51
CA ARG A 140 36.38 -37.87 -4.36
C ARG A 140 35.50 -38.55 -5.40
N VAL A 141 36.13 -39.40 -6.20
CA VAL A 141 35.48 -40.21 -7.25
C VAL A 141 35.51 -41.66 -6.82
N GLN A 142 34.34 -42.21 -6.50
CA GLN A 142 34.15 -43.64 -6.26
C GLN A 142 33.34 -44.26 -7.40
N GLY A 143 33.75 -45.44 -7.87
CA GLY A 143 33.03 -46.16 -8.92
C GLY A 143 33.60 -47.51 -9.31
N ASP A 144 32.76 -48.30 -9.97
CA ASP A 144 33.08 -49.61 -10.49
C ASP A 144 33.65 -49.52 -11.91
N PHE A 145 34.89 -49.96 -12.07
CA PHE A 145 35.59 -50.04 -13.35
C PHE A 145 35.69 -51.49 -13.82
N VAL A 146 35.06 -51.80 -14.96
CA VAL A 146 34.93 -53.15 -15.55
C VAL A 146 35.32 -53.13 -17.02
N PHE A 147 36.13 -54.10 -17.43
CA PHE A 147 36.29 -54.44 -18.86
C PHE A 147 35.25 -55.46 -19.30
N ASP A 148 34.20 -55.04 -20.00
CA ASP A 148 33.22 -55.94 -20.62
C ASP A 148 33.46 -56.09 -22.12
N ALA A 149 34.14 -57.16 -22.50
CA ALA A 149 34.39 -57.45 -23.91
C ALA A 149 33.13 -57.84 -24.70
N ASN A 150 31.97 -58.07 -24.06
CA ASN A 150 30.75 -58.39 -24.79
C ASN A 150 30.21 -57.17 -25.56
N ARG A 151 30.58 -55.94 -25.16
CA ARG A 151 30.28 -54.68 -25.89
C ARG A 151 31.07 -54.53 -27.20
N VAL A 152 32.18 -55.25 -27.34
CA VAL A 152 33.08 -55.19 -28.52
C VAL A 152 32.43 -55.90 -29.70
N GLN A 153 32.02 -55.14 -30.72
CA GLN A 153 31.21 -55.64 -31.83
C GLN A 153 31.98 -56.63 -32.71
N ARG A 154 33.28 -56.41 -32.90
CA ARG A 154 34.11 -57.22 -33.81
C ARG A 154 34.74 -58.41 -33.08
N GLY A 155 34.30 -59.63 -33.39
CA GLY A 155 34.78 -60.86 -32.76
C GLY A 155 36.32 -61.03 -32.74
N THR A 156 37.02 -60.61 -33.80
CA THR A 156 38.49 -60.65 -33.86
C THR A 156 39.14 -59.68 -32.88
N VAL A 157 38.59 -58.47 -32.75
CA VAL A 157 39.04 -57.44 -31.78
C VAL A 157 38.77 -57.94 -30.36
N ARG A 158 37.57 -58.48 -30.12
CA ARG A 158 37.15 -59.07 -28.85
C ARG A 158 38.08 -60.20 -28.38
N ASN A 159 38.42 -61.14 -29.26
CA ASN A 159 39.26 -62.28 -28.90
C ASN A 159 40.72 -61.87 -28.68
N LEU A 160 41.27 -61.01 -29.54
CA LEU A 160 42.66 -60.55 -29.43
C LEU A 160 42.87 -59.65 -28.21
N GLY A 161 41.90 -58.79 -27.88
CA GLY A 161 41.91 -57.97 -26.67
C GLY A 161 41.69 -58.78 -25.38
N ARG A 162 40.86 -59.83 -25.40
CA ARG A 162 40.77 -60.80 -24.29
C ARG A 162 42.11 -61.51 -24.04
N MET A 163 42.84 -61.89 -25.09
CA MET A 163 44.20 -62.45 -24.95
C MET A 163 45.18 -61.41 -24.38
N ALA A 164 45.21 -60.20 -24.92
CA ALA A 164 46.11 -59.14 -24.46
C ALA A 164 45.87 -58.77 -22.98
N THR A 165 44.61 -58.63 -22.55
CA THR A 165 44.26 -58.33 -21.15
C THR A 165 44.51 -59.51 -20.20
N TRP A 166 44.38 -60.75 -20.66
CA TRP A 166 44.76 -61.94 -19.87
C TRP A 166 46.28 -62.03 -19.63
N ILE A 167 47.09 -61.59 -20.59
CA ILE A 167 48.56 -61.51 -20.47
C ILE A 167 48.96 -60.32 -19.58
N GLY A 168 48.49 -59.10 -19.89
CA GLY A 168 48.88 -57.88 -19.18
C GLY A 168 48.41 -57.86 -17.72
N ARG A 169 47.22 -58.41 -17.45
CA ARG A 169 46.54 -58.52 -16.13
C ARG A 169 46.25 -57.20 -15.43
N GLU A 170 47.26 -56.38 -15.17
CA GLU A 170 47.17 -55.14 -14.41
C GLU A 170 47.80 -53.99 -15.21
N ILE A 171 47.14 -52.83 -15.22
CA ILE A 171 47.66 -51.58 -15.75
C ILE A 171 47.65 -50.55 -14.62
N GLU A 172 48.75 -49.82 -14.51
CA GLU A 172 48.95 -48.74 -13.56
C GLU A 172 49.11 -47.43 -14.34
N THR A 173 48.29 -46.43 -14.04
CA THR A 173 48.60 -45.04 -14.40
C THR A 173 49.58 -44.49 -13.38
N SER A 174 50.59 -43.72 -13.79
CA SER A 174 51.24 -42.82 -12.83
C SER A 174 50.32 -41.62 -12.56
N GLN A 175 50.73 -40.76 -11.61
CA GLN A 175 50.18 -39.41 -11.52
C GLN A 175 50.14 -38.77 -12.92
N SER A 176 48.97 -38.23 -13.28
CA SER A 176 48.63 -37.80 -14.65
C SER A 176 47.63 -36.65 -14.60
N ASP A 177 47.75 -35.70 -15.53
CA ASP A 177 46.92 -34.50 -15.56
C ASP A 177 45.77 -34.64 -16.59
N LEU A 178 44.58 -34.18 -16.19
CA LEU A 178 43.40 -34.04 -17.04
C LEU A 178 43.05 -32.54 -17.17
N GLU A 179 43.35 -31.97 -18.34
CA GLU A 179 42.99 -30.60 -18.69
C GLU A 179 41.57 -30.56 -19.29
N VAL A 180 40.73 -29.63 -18.83
CA VAL A 180 39.32 -29.50 -19.29
C VAL A 180 39.14 -28.19 -20.05
N TYR A 181 38.71 -28.25 -21.32
CA TYR A 181 38.57 -27.08 -22.19
C TYR A 181 37.14 -26.84 -22.67
N LEU A 182 36.82 -25.59 -22.99
CA LEU A 182 35.58 -25.15 -23.66
C LEU A 182 35.87 -24.61 -25.06
N PRO A 183 35.64 -25.38 -26.14
CA PRO A 183 35.95 -24.94 -27.51
C PRO A 183 35.18 -23.71 -27.96
N GLU A 184 33.92 -23.56 -27.54
CA GLU A 184 33.02 -22.46 -27.94
C GLU A 184 33.53 -21.12 -27.40
N TYR A 185 34.04 -21.11 -26.17
CA TYR A 185 34.67 -19.96 -25.52
C TYR A 185 36.16 -19.84 -25.89
N GLY A 186 36.53 -20.15 -27.14
CA GLY A 186 37.90 -19.97 -27.66
C GLY A 186 38.92 -21.02 -27.23
N ASN A 187 38.51 -22.17 -26.67
CA ASN A 187 39.35 -23.15 -25.98
C ASN A 187 39.92 -22.67 -24.63
N VAL A 188 39.12 -21.89 -23.88
CA VAL A 188 39.33 -21.63 -22.44
C VAL A 188 39.59 -22.92 -21.68
N LEU A 189 40.63 -22.92 -20.83
CA LEU A 189 40.92 -23.99 -19.87
C LEU A 189 40.08 -23.74 -18.61
N VAL A 190 39.12 -24.62 -18.30
CA VAL A 190 38.28 -24.56 -17.09
C VAL A 190 39.07 -24.98 -15.85
N GLY A 191 39.96 -25.96 -16.01
CA GLY A 191 40.80 -26.43 -14.92
C GLY A 191 41.61 -27.67 -15.29
N THR A 192 42.46 -28.07 -14.34
CA THR A 192 43.35 -29.23 -14.46
C THR A 192 43.15 -30.12 -13.25
N ALA A 193 42.60 -31.32 -13.47
CA ALA A 193 42.45 -32.34 -12.44
C ALA A 193 43.73 -33.18 -12.35
N SER A 194 44.39 -33.11 -11.19
CA SER A 194 45.57 -33.92 -10.85
C SER A 194 45.09 -35.30 -10.40
N LEU A 195 45.25 -36.31 -11.24
CA LEU A 195 44.87 -37.69 -10.92
C LEU A 195 46.05 -38.43 -10.28
N PRO A 196 45.88 -39.12 -9.14
CA PRO A 196 46.93 -39.95 -8.54
C PRO A 196 47.17 -41.21 -9.38
N SER A 197 48.11 -42.06 -8.95
CA SER A 197 48.39 -43.34 -9.61
C SER A 197 47.26 -44.36 -9.37
N ILE A 198 46.52 -44.71 -10.42
CA ILE A 198 45.40 -45.66 -10.37
C ILE A 198 45.87 -47.01 -10.89
N LYS A 199 45.71 -48.08 -10.10
CA LYS A 199 46.05 -49.44 -10.49
C LYS A 199 44.79 -50.29 -10.69
N VAL A 200 44.55 -50.77 -11.91
CA VAL A 200 43.38 -51.57 -12.28
C VAL A 200 43.78 -52.92 -12.89
N ASN A 201 43.09 -53.98 -12.49
CA ASN A 201 43.14 -55.30 -13.09
C ASN A 201 42.21 -55.33 -14.32
N VAL A 202 42.80 -55.41 -15.50
CA VAL A 202 42.14 -55.19 -16.79
C VAL A 202 41.53 -56.45 -17.42
N ARG A 203 41.50 -57.57 -16.67
CA ARG A 203 40.91 -58.83 -17.14
C ARG A 203 39.41 -58.66 -17.40
N ASN A 204 38.94 -59.19 -18.53
CA ASN A 204 37.53 -59.20 -18.91
C ASN A 204 36.63 -59.72 -17.77
N GLY A 205 35.61 -58.95 -17.39
CA GLY A 205 34.63 -59.30 -16.38
C GLY A 205 35.10 -59.12 -14.93
N HIS A 206 36.27 -58.52 -14.69
CA HIS A 206 36.71 -58.18 -13.33
C HIS A 206 36.27 -56.76 -12.97
N THR A 207 35.58 -56.63 -11.83
CA THR A 207 35.23 -55.33 -11.24
C THR A 207 36.37 -54.83 -10.38
N ASN A 208 36.80 -53.60 -10.64
CA ASN A 208 37.73 -52.85 -9.81
C ASN A 208 36.93 -51.75 -9.12
N HIS A 209 36.90 -51.75 -7.80
CA HIS A 209 36.39 -50.60 -7.04
C HIS A 209 37.47 -49.52 -7.03
N VAL A 210 37.22 -48.42 -7.73
CA VAL A 210 38.10 -47.26 -7.80
C VAL A 210 37.61 -46.25 -6.77
N ASP A 211 38.49 -45.82 -5.88
CA ASP A 211 38.27 -44.71 -4.94
C ASP A 211 39.47 -43.77 -5.05
N VAL A 212 39.23 -42.56 -5.55
CA VAL A 212 40.28 -41.61 -5.95
C VAL A 212 39.93 -40.22 -5.42
N LEU A 213 40.83 -39.66 -4.62
CA LEU A 213 40.89 -38.22 -4.39
C LEU A 213 41.68 -37.59 -5.55
N ALA A 214 41.08 -36.60 -6.20
CA ALA A 214 41.70 -35.82 -7.27
C ALA A 214 41.68 -34.33 -6.90
N ASP A 215 42.80 -33.65 -7.11
CA ASP A 215 42.94 -32.22 -6.87
C ASP A 215 42.69 -31.44 -8.16
N LEU A 216 41.52 -30.78 -8.25
CA LEU A 216 41.15 -29.94 -9.39
C LEU A 216 41.66 -28.52 -9.14
N ALA A 217 42.65 -28.08 -9.91
CA ALA A 217 43.07 -26.69 -9.96
C ALA A 217 42.20 -25.89 -10.93
N THR A 218 41.78 -24.68 -10.56
CA THR A 218 41.04 -23.78 -11.45
C THR A 218 41.91 -23.25 -12.59
N GLY A 219 41.32 -23.14 -13.79
CA GLY A 219 41.96 -22.55 -14.96
C GLY A 219 41.68 -21.05 -15.12
N ASP A 220 41.26 -20.66 -16.31
CA ASP A 220 41.00 -19.27 -16.70
C ASP A 220 39.66 -18.77 -16.14
N ILE A 221 39.70 -18.15 -14.95
CA ILE A 221 38.53 -17.55 -14.28
C ILE A 221 37.76 -16.55 -15.19
N PRO A 222 38.41 -15.66 -15.98
CA PRO A 222 37.73 -14.83 -16.98
C PRO A 222 36.87 -15.61 -17.99
N GLY A 223 37.36 -16.71 -18.54
CA GLY A 223 36.60 -17.56 -19.46
C GLY A 223 35.45 -18.30 -18.78
N ILE A 224 35.66 -18.83 -17.58
CA ILE A 224 34.62 -19.50 -16.77
C ILE A 224 33.50 -18.52 -16.41
N ARG A 225 33.85 -17.27 -16.09
CA ARG A 225 32.89 -16.17 -15.83
C ARG A 225 31.96 -15.92 -17.00
N ALA A 226 32.45 -15.95 -18.25
CA ALA A 226 31.61 -15.73 -19.43
C ALA A 226 30.49 -16.79 -19.53
N VAL A 227 30.83 -18.07 -19.33
CA VAL A 227 29.87 -19.18 -19.31
C VAL A 227 28.84 -19.01 -18.19
N ALA A 228 29.28 -18.61 -16.99
CA ALA A 228 28.40 -18.40 -15.84
C ALA A 228 27.41 -17.24 -16.08
N MET A 229 27.84 -16.17 -16.77
CA MET A 229 26.94 -15.08 -17.16
C MET A 229 25.96 -15.51 -18.25
N ASP A 230 26.40 -16.24 -19.28
CA ASP A 230 25.49 -16.75 -20.32
C ASP A 230 24.45 -17.73 -19.75
N TRP A 231 24.78 -18.48 -18.69
CA TRP A 231 23.81 -19.30 -17.96
C TRP A 231 22.81 -18.43 -17.16
N LEU A 232 23.29 -17.46 -16.37
CA LEU A 232 22.44 -16.57 -15.57
C LEU A 232 21.53 -15.66 -16.43
N GLU A 233 21.98 -15.28 -17.62
CA GLU A 233 21.22 -14.49 -18.60
C GLU A 233 20.36 -15.36 -19.54
N GLY A 234 20.33 -16.68 -19.37
CA GLY A 234 19.52 -17.60 -20.19
C GLY A 234 19.96 -17.71 -21.66
N ARG A 235 21.21 -17.34 -21.99
CA ARG A 235 21.78 -17.43 -23.34
C ARG A 235 22.45 -18.78 -23.64
N LEU A 236 22.78 -19.56 -22.62
CA LEU A 236 23.56 -20.80 -22.75
C LEU A 236 22.72 -22.00 -23.24
N GLY A 237 22.40 -22.05 -24.53
CA GLY A 237 21.62 -23.15 -25.12
C GLY A 237 22.38 -24.47 -25.35
N GLN A 238 23.71 -24.44 -25.53
CA GLN A 238 24.55 -25.64 -25.64
C GLN A 238 25.99 -25.36 -25.19
N LEU A 239 26.58 -26.27 -24.41
CA LEU A 239 27.97 -26.19 -23.95
C LEU A 239 28.71 -27.49 -24.24
N ARG A 240 29.90 -27.43 -24.84
CA ARG A 240 30.71 -28.62 -25.14
C ARG A 240 31.98 -28.64 -24.29
N VAL A 241 32.09 -29.62 -23.40
CA VAL A 241 33.24 -29.80 -22.52
C VAL A 241 34.20 -30.81 -23.13
N LYS A 242 35.45 -30.42 -23.34
CA LYS A 242 36.50 -31.23 -23.99
C LYS A 242 37.63 -31.53 -23.00
N GLY A 243 37.59 -32.72 -22.40
CA GLY A 243 38.68 -33.26 -21.59
C GLY A 243 39.84 -33.76 -22.45
N LYS A 244 41.07 -33.47 -22.02
CA LYS A 244 42.35 -33.95 -22.55
C LYS A 244 43.13 -34.56 -21.38
N ALA A 245 43.14 -35.89 -21.28
CA ALA A 245 43.94 -36.61 -20.29
C ALA A 245 45.28 -37.03 -20.91
N THR A 246 46.41 -36.74 -20.24
CA THR A 246 47.74 -37.21 -20.69
C THR A 246 48.23 -38.32 -19.76
N LEU A 247 47.81 -39.55 -20.05
CA LEU A 247 48.06 -40.71 -19.21
C LEU A 247 49.43 -41.34 -19.50
N HIS A 248 50.18 -41.64 -18.44
CA HIS A 248 51.38 -42.46 -18.49
C HIS A 248 51.08 -43.87 -18.00
N LEU A 249 51.14 -44.84 -18.90
CA LEU A 249 50.70 -46.21 -18.65
C LEU A 249 51.88 -47.15 -18.40
N LYS A 250 51.75 -48.02 -17.38
CA LYS A 250 52.69 -49.11 -17.08
C LYS A 250 51.94 -50.42 -16.89
N SER A 251 52.61 -51.54 -17.13
CA SER A 251 52.12 -52.88 -16.78
C SER A 251 53.30 -53.71 -16.28
N GLY A 252 53.37 -53.90 -14.96
CA GLY A 252 54.56 -54.44 -14.29
C GLY A 252 55.81 -53.60 -14.59
N LEU A 253 56.88 -54.24 -15.06
CA LEU A 253 58.13 -53.58 -15.44
C LEU A 253 58.09 -52.92 -16.84
N LEU A 254 57.01 -53.10 -17.61
CA LEU A 254 56.91 -52.57 -18.97
C LEU A 254 56.19 -51.21 -18.98
N SER A 255 56.90 -50.17 -19.40
CA SER A 255 56.29 -48.88 -19.72
C SER A 255 55.57 -48.97 -21.06
N LEU A 256 54.27 -48.67 -21.07
CA LEU A 256 53.42 -48.62 -22.26
C LEU A 256 53.40 -47.22 -22.92
N GLY A 257 54.21 -46.29 -22.39
CA GLY A 257 54.40 -44.94 -22.89
C GLY A 257 53.35 -43.93 -22.43
N ARG A 258 53.42 -42.74 -23.02
CA ARG A 258 52.45 -41.65 -22.84
C ARG A 258 51.34 -41.77 -23.89
N GLN A 259 50.09 -41.78 -23.45
CA GLN A 259 48.89 -41.79 -24.29
C GLN A 259 48.03 -40.58 -23.95
N THR A 260 47.77 -39.71 -24.93
CA THR A 260 46.81 -38.61 -24.76
C THR A 260 45.43 -39.05 -25.24
N VAL A 261 44.45 -38.96 -24.36
CA VAL A 261 43.04 -39.32 -24.62
C VAL A 261 42.22 -38.04 -24.64
N PHE A 262 41.39 -37.88 -25.67
CA PHE A 262 40.44 -36.78 -25.78
C PHE A 262 39.01 -37.30 -25.63
N LYS A 263 38.20 -36.63 -24.84
CA LYS A 263 36.77 -36.90 -24.71
C LYS A 263 36.00 -35.58 -24.72
N SER A 264 35.10 -35.43 -25.69
CA SER A 264 34.09 -34.37 -25.67
C SER A 264 32.77 -34.91 -25.13
N ILE A 265 32.12 -34.10 -24.31
CA ILE A 265 30.73 -34.21 -23.88
C ILE A 265 30.03 -32.92 -24.35
N ALA A 266 28.79 -33.01 -24.80
CA ALA A 266 27.95 -31.85 -25.04
C ALA A 266 26.80 -31.89 -24.03
N PHE A 267 26.44 -30.72 -23.51
CA PHE A 267 25.30 -30.47 -22.65
C PHE A 267 24.33 -29.58 -23.42
N GLU A 268 23.06 -29.95 -23.46
CA GLU A 268 21.98 -29.21 -24.10
C GLU A 268 21.19 -28.41 -23.05
N GLU A 269 20.30 -27.52 -23.48
CA GLU A 269 19.59 -26.57 -22.60
C GLU A 269 18.89 -27.24 -21.40
N SER A 270 18.39 -28.47 -21.57
CA SER A 270 17.76 -29.28 -20.52
C SER A 270 18.71 -29.82 -19.44
N ASP A 271 20.02 -29.84 -19.71
CA ASP A 271 21.04 -30.45 -18.84
C ASP A 271 21.63 -29.43 -17.84
N PHE A 272 21.33 -28.14 -18.00
CA PHE A 272 21.77 -27.11 -17.06
C PHE A 272 20.80 -27.00 -15.87
N PRO A 273 21.32 -26.83 -14.63
CA PRO A 273 20.47 -26.57 -13.48
C PRO A 273 19.72 -25.25 -13.71
N ARG A 274 18.47 -25.18 -13.24
CA ARG A 274 17.70 -23.93 -13.24
C ARG A 274 18.18 -23.02 -12.12
N ILE A 275 17.97 -21.71 -12.28
CA ILE A 275 18.09 -20.78 -11.15
C ILE A 275 17.03 -21.20 -10.10
N PRO A 276 17.43 -21.48 -8.85
CA PRO A 276 16.54 -22.11 -7.87
C PRO A 276 15.55 -21.11 -7.27
N ASP A 277 14.32 -21.56 -7.00
CA ASP A 277 13.33 -20.77 -6.26
C ASP A 277 13.78 -20.57 -4.81
N ILE A 278 13.89 -19.31 -4.39
CA ILE A 278 14.35 -18.92 -3.05
C ILE A 278 13.14 -18.61 -2.17
N LYS A 279 13.01 -19.30 -1.02
CA LYS A 279 11.98 -19.01 -0.01
C LYS A 279 12.63 -18.48 1.26
N VAL A 280 12.16 -17.33 1.73
CA VAL A 280 12.60 -16.72 2.99
C VAL A 280 11.61 -17.13 4.08
N ASP A 281 11.99 -18.13 4.89
CA ASP A 281 11.12 -18.65 5.96
C ASP A 281 11.01 -17.67 7.13
N LYS A 282 12.06 -16.85 7.33
CA LYS A 282 12.14 -15.90 8.43
C LYS A 282 13.04 -14.71 8.05
N LEU A 283 12.54 -13.52 8.29
CA LEU A 283 13.28 -12.26 8.21
C LEU A 283 13.04 -11.47 9.50
N ILE A 284 14.12 -11.02 10.14
CA ILE A 284 14.07 -10.08 11.27
C ILE A 284 15.04 -8.95 10.99
N VAL A 285 14.57 -7.71 11.09
CA VAL A 285 15.43 -6.51 11.10
C VAL A 285 15.41 -5.90 12.50
N ARG A 286 16.59 -5.50 12.99
CA ARG A 286 16.77 -4.77 14.26
C ARG A 286 17.80 -3.66 14.09
N ASP A 287 17.60 -2.54 14.79
CA ASP A 287 18.64 -1.52 14.96
C ASP A 287 19.80 -2.04 15.84
N GLN A 288 21.01 -1.52 15.60
CA GLN A 288 22.22 -1.81 16.36
C GLN A 288 23.05 -0.54 16.58
N ASP A 289 23.23 -0.19 17.85
CA ASP A 289 24.12 0.90 18.29
C ASP A 289 25.59 0.50 18.12
N ILE A 290 26.23 0.99 17.05
CA ILE A 290 27.68 0.94 16.89
C ILE A 290 28.25 2.25 17.44
N SER A 291 29.19 2.15 18.39
CA SER A 291 29.65 3.27 19.24
C SER A 291 30.55 4.32 18.54
N ALA A 292 30.33 4.60 17.26
CA ALA A 292 31.06 5.59 16.46
C ALA A 292 30.16 6.20 15.36
N GLU A 293 29.34 7.18 15.75
CA GLU A 293 28.70 8.22 14.91
C GLU A 293 27.75 7.81 13.76
N LYS A 294 27.65 6.52 13.40
CA LYS A 294 26.62 6.01 12.46
C LYS A 294 26.01 4.72 12.99
N GLY A 295 24.72 4.77 13.30
CA GLY A 295 23.95 3.59 13.66
C GLY A 295 23.76 2.64 12.47
N ALA A 296 23.45 1.40 12.78
CA ALA A 296 23.35 0.31 11.81
C ALA A 296 22.06 -0.48 12.00
N MET A 297 21.66 -1.23 10.97
CA MET A 297 20.61 -2.25 11.08
C MET A 297 21.19 -3.62 10.77
N VAL A 298 20.89 -4.58 11.63
CA VAL A 298 21.21 -6.00 11.45
C VAL A 298 19.99 -6.70 10.87
N VAL A 299 20.21 -7.51 9.85
CA VAL A 299 19.21 -8.31 9.16
C VAL A 299 19.52 -9.79 9.37
N ASP A 300 18.73 -10.48 10.20
CA ASP A 300 18.78 -11.93 10.33
C ASP A 300 17.79 -12.53 9.32
N ALA A 301 18.28 -13.24 8.30
CA ALA A 301 17.46 -13.95 7.33
C ALA A 301 17.75 -15.45 7.34
N SER A 302 16.67 -16.24 7.25
CA SER A 302 16.72 -17.71 7.19
C SER A 302 16.01 -18.16 5.91
N ILE A 303 16.75 -18.83 5.04
CA ILE A 303 16.37 -19.12 3.66
C ILE A 303 16.35 -20.64 3.47
N THR A 304 15.32 -21.15 2.81
CA THR A 304 15.23 -22.55 2.39
C THR A 304 15.05 -22.62 0.87
N THR A 305 15.84 -23.46 0.21
CA THR A 305 15.75 -23.69 -1.23
C THR A 305 16.14 -25.14 -1.58
N MET A 306 15.79 -25.59 -2.79
CA MET A 306 16.10 -26.92 -3.29
C MET A 306 17.14 -26.79 -4.40
N LEU A 307 18.32 -27.37 -4.19
CA LEU A 307 19.44 -27.31 -5.14
C LEU A 307 19.61 -28.67 -5.79
N ASP A 308 19.30 -28.74 -7.09
CA ASP A 308 19.45 -29.94 -7.91
C ASP A 308 20.94 -30.14 -8.29
N LEU A 309 21.73 -30.58 -7.30
CA LEU A 309 23.14 -30.93 -7.46
C LEU A 309 23.34 -32.45 -7.32
N PRO A 310 23.93 -33.15 -8.31
CA PRO A 310 24.08 -34.61 -8.28
C PRO A 310 25.28 -35.09 -7.42
N PHE A 311 25.77 -34.26 -6.50
CA PHE A 311 26.87 -34.54 -5.58
C PHE A 311 26.80 -33.62 -4.36
N ALA A 312 27.25 -34.10 -3.20
CA ALA A 312 27.31 -33.29 -1.98
C ALA A 312 28.44 -32.24 -2.04
N VAL A 313 28.18 -31.05 -1.49
CA VAL A 313 29.08 -29.88 -1.49
C VAL A 313 29.03 -29.18 -0.14
N ARG A 314 30.19 -28.73 0.36
CA ARG A 314 30.25 -27.73 1.44
C ARG A 314 30.81 -26.42 0.91
N ILE A 315 30.06 -25.35 1.08
CA ILE A 315 30.43 -23.98 0.69
C ILE A 315 30.89 -23.25 1.96
N PRO A 316 32.14 -22.74 2.02
CA PRO A 316 32.62 -21.97 3.16
C PRO A 316 31.88 -20.63 3.28
N PRO A 317 31.85 -19.97 4.45
CA PRO A 317 31.20 -18.68 4.64
C PRO A 317 31.54 -17.66 3.55
N LEU A 318 30.54 -17.17 2.83
CA LEU A 318 30.69 -16.24 1.72
C LEU A 318 30.27 -14.82 2.09
N GLY A 319 30.95 -13.83 1.52
CA GLY A 319 30.59 -12.42 1.61
C GLY A 319 29.90 -11.94 0.35
N PHE A 320 28.87 -11.12 0.51
CA PHE A 320 28.09 -10.50 -0.55
C PHE A 320 27.82 -9.02 -0.27
N LYS A 321 27.49 -8.26 -1.31
CA LYS A 321 26.90 -6.93 -1.23
C LYS A 321 25.52 -6.95 -1.85
N VAL A 322 24.54 -6.41 -1.14
CA VAL A 322 23.23 -6.10 -1.71
C VAL A 322 23.31 -4.72 -2.33
N LEU A 323 22.84 -4.62 -3.57
CA LEU A 323 22.82 -3.42 -4.38
C LEU A 323 21.39 -3.15 -4.86
N VAL A 324 21.08 -1.87 -5.11
CA VAL A 324 19.78 -1.41 -5.64
C VAL A 324 20.00 -0.50 -6.86
N PRO A 325 19.00 -0.31 -7.75
CA PRO A 325 19.15 0.56 -8.91
C PRO A 325 19.60 1.99 -8.55
N ASN A 326 20.47 2.58 -9.38
CA ASN A 326 20.89 3.98 -9.29
C ASN A 326 20.14 4.87 -10.28
N CYS A 327 20.05 6.18 -10.01
CA CYS A 327 19.64 7.19 -10.98
C CYS A 327 20.65 7.33 -12.14
N SER A 328 21.93 7.08 -11.87
CA SER A 328 23.06 7.42 -12.76
C SER A 328 23.42 6.29 -13.74
N PRO A 329 23.38 6.52 -15.07
CA PRO A 329 23.66 5.48 -16.06
C PRO A 329 25.13 5.02 -16.11
N GLY A 330 26.06 5.80 -15.52
CA GLY A 330 27.47 5.41 -15.41
C GLY A 330 27.75 4.40 -14.28
N GLU A 331 26.93 4.38 -13.23
CA GLU A 331 27.11 3.52 -12.06
C GLU A 331 25.77 2.90 -11.65
N PRO A 332 25.23 1.93 -12.42
CA PRO A 332 23.82 1.54 -12.36
C PRO A 332 23.32 0.90 -11.05
N HIS A 333 24.18 0.68 -10.04
CA HIS A 333 23.80 0.03 -8.79
C HIS A 333 24.48 0.66 -7.56
N ILE A 334 23.68 1.10 -6.58
CA ILE A 334 24.12 1.64 -5.28
C ILE A 334 24.28 0.48 -4.28
N SER A 335 25.36 0.45 -3.49
CA SER A 335 25.59 -0.58 -2.46
C SER A 335 24.89 -0.23 -1.14
N VAL A 336 24.01 -1.09 -0.64
CA VAL A 336 23.17 -0.80 0.55
C VAL A 336 23.44 -1.67 1.78
N ALA A 337 23.90 -2.91 1.60
CA ALA A 337 24.22 -3.80 2.73
C ALA A 337 25.45 -4.67 2.45
N ASP A 338 26.28 -4.89 3.47
CA ASP A 338 27.24 -6.00 3.50
C ASP A 338 26.51 -7.24 4.06
N VAL A 339 26.60 -8.39 3.39
CA VAL A 339 25.90 -9.62 3.76
C VAL A 339 26.89 -10.78 3.87
N ARG A 340 26.65 -11.71 4.79
CA ARG A 340 27.44 -12.94 4.98
C ARG A 340 26.55 -14.15 5.17
N THR A 341 26.97 -15.29 4.62
CA THR A 341 26.40 -16.62 4.94
C THR A 341 27.25 -17.30 6.00
N GLU A 342 26.66 -18.26 6.70
CA GLU A 342 27.44 -19.29 7.43
C GLU A 342 27.98 -20.36 6.45
N GLU A 343 28.55 -21.46 6.97
CA GLU A 343 28.92 -22.61 6.14
C GLU A 343 27.64 -23.30 5.64
N VAL A 344 27.50 -23.45 4.33
CA VAL A 344 26.33 -24.09 3.72
C VAL A 344 26.70 -25.49 3.26
N GLN A 345 25.98 -26.49 3.76
CA GLN A 345 26.12 -27.89 3.34
C GLN A 345 24.93 -28.24 2.44
N ILE A 346 25.24 -28.71 1.22
CA ILE A 346 24.27 -29.09 0.21
C ILE A 346 24.39 -30.59 0.00
N ASP A 347 23.32 -31.32 0.30
CA ASP A 347 23.20 -32.75 0.02
C ASP A 347 22.21 -32.98 -1.14
N PRO A 348 22.43 -33.97 -2.03
CA PRO A 348 21.50 -34.32 -3.09
C PRO A 348 20.10 -34.65 -2.58
N ASP A 349 19.09 -34.34 -3.39
CA ASP A 349 17.66 -34.58 -3.12
C ASP A 349 17.10 -33.95 -1.81
N GLN A 350 17.82 -32.98 -1.19
CA GLN A 350 17.44 -32.37 0.08
C GLN A 350 17.29 -30.84 0.02
N PHE A 351 16.41 -30.31 0.89
CA PHE A 351 16.26 -28.87 1.07
C PHE A 351 17.46 -28.29 1.81
N THR A 352 18.17 -27.37 1.16
CA THR A 352 19.28 -26.64 1.76
C THR A 352 18.73 -25.46 2.56
N ARG A 353 19.03 -25.42 3.86
CA ARG A 353 18.83 -24.24 4.71
C ARG A 353 20.08 -23.37 4.65
N MET A 354 19.91 -22.07 4.51
CA MET A 354 20.98 -21.07 4.55
C MET A 354 20.58 -19.97 5.54
N ASP A 355 21.38 -19.81 6.59
CA ASP A 355 21.24 -18.69 7.52
C ASP A 355 22.22 -17.56 7.14
N VAL A 356 21.70 -16.33 7.12
CA VAL A 356 22.29 -15.18 6.44
C VAL A 356 22.22 -13.94 7.32
N GLY A 357 23.38 -13.36 7.64
CA GLY A 357 23.52 -12.14 8.42
C GLY A 357 23.85 -10.93 7.54
N GLY A 358 22.97 -9.94 7.50
CA GLY A 358 23.16 -8.66 6.82
C GLY A 358 23.45 -7.50 7.77
N LEU A 359 24.24 -6.54 7.31
CA LEU A 359 24.57 -5.31 8.04
C LEU A 359 24.46 -4.09 7.12
N ILE A 360 23.51 -3.22 7.42
CA ILE A 360 23.28 -1.92 6.76
C ILE A 360 23.94 -0.83 7.62
N LYS A 361 24.70 0.09 7.02
CA LYS A 361 25.57 1.05 7.73
C LYS A 361 25.24 2.49 7.35
N GLY A 362 24.28 3.09 8.06
CA GLY A 362 23.62 4.33 7.62
C GLY A 362 22.98 4.19 6.23
N LEU A 363 22.74 5.33 5.58
CA LEU A 363 22.24 5.41 4.20
C LEU A 363 23.15 6.36 3.40
N SER A 364 23.39 6.06 2.13
CA SER A 364 24.18 6.93 1.24
C SER A 364 23.34 8.08 0.70
N GLU A 365 23.98 9.22 0.42
CA GLU A 365 23.30 10.37 -0.21
C GLU A 365 22.75 9.99 -1.61
N GLU A 366 23.42 9.10 -2.33
CA GLU A 366 22.93 8.52 -3.60
C GLU A 366 21.56 7.83 -3.48
N LEU A 367 21.28 7.22 -2.32
CA LEU A 367 20.06 6.46 -2.07
C LEU A 367 18.90 7.38 -1.65
N THR A 368 19.19 8.48 -0.96
CA THR A 368 18.19 9.44 -0.43
C THR A 368 18.02 10.71 -1.27
N THR A 369 18.94 11.01 -2.19
CA THR A 369 18.84 12.17 -3.09
C THR A 369 17.89 11.88 -4.24
N THR A 370 17.10 12.90 -4.60
CA THR A 370 16.16 12.85 -5.73
C THR A 370 16.88 12.65 -7.06
N CYS A 371 16.39 11.73 -7.89
CA CYS A 371 16.98 11.47 -9.20
C CYS A 371 16.87 12.68 -10.15
N PRO A 372 17.89 12.97 -10.98
CA PRO A 372 17.83 14.09 -11.93
C PRO A 372 16.63 14.02 -12.88
N GLY A 373 15.78 15.04 -12.85
CA GLY A 373 14.56 15.11 -13.68
C GLY A 373 13.36 14.31 -13.13
N GLN A 374 13.43 13.80 -11.90
CA GLN A 374 12.31 13.19 -11.18
C GLN A 374 12.12 13.87 -9.81
N GLU A 375 11.12 13.42 -9.04
CA GLU A 375 10.81 13.95 -7.69
C GLU A 375 11.12 12.93 -6.57
N ASP A 376 11.29 11.67 -6.95
CA ASP A 376 11.62 10.54 -6.08
C ASP A 376 13.15 10.32 -6.00
N SER A 377 13.61 9.83 -4.85
CA SER A 377 14.92 9.16 -4.71
C SER A 377 14.82 7.66 -5.04
N PRO A 378 15.96 6.94 -5.20
CA PRO A 378 15.95 5.48 -5.29
C PRO A 378 15.30 4.82 -4.06
N LEU A 379 15.45 5.40 -2.86
CA LEU A 379 14.79 4.90 -1.65
C LEU A 379 13.27 5.09 -1.68
N ASP A 380 12.79 6.24 -2.15
CA ASP A 380 11.34 6.48 -2.35
C ASP A 380 10.75 5.45 -3.32
N PHE A 381 11.47 5.12 -4.40
CA PHE A 381 11.06 4.06 -5.32
C PHE A 381 10.95 2.69 -4.64
N LEU A 382 11.94 2.31 -3.83
CA LEU A 382 11.93 1.03 -3.09
C LEU A 382 10.80 0.97 -2.06
N VAL A 383 10.66 2.00 -1.22
CA VAL A 383 9.64 2.07 -0.16
C VAL A 383 8.24 2.11 -0.76
N ARG A 384 7.99 2.95 -1.79
CA ARG A 384 6.71 3.00 -2.48
C ARG A 384 6.38 1.67 -3.16
N SER A 385 7.36 1.01 -3.78
CA SER A 385 7.14 -0.30 -4.41
C SER A 385 6.82 -1.39 -3.38
N TYR A 386 7.47 -1.36 -2.20
CA TYR A 386 7.13 -2.24 -1.08
C TYR A 386 5.69 -2.02 -0.60
N ILE A 387 5.31 -0.78 -0.25
CA ILE A 387 3.98 -0.42 0.27
C ILE A 387 2.86 -0.79 -0.72
N ASN A 388 3.09 -0.60 -2.02
CA ASN A 388 2.13 -0.92 -3.08
C ASN A 388 2.14 -2.41 -3.50
N GLY A 389 2.82 -3.30 -2.77
CA GLY A 389 2.89 -4.73 -3.09
C GLY A 389 3.55 -5.07 -4.43
N ARG A 390 4.39 -4.17 -4.97
CA ARG A 390 4.99 -4.33 -6.30
C ARG A 390 6.26 -5.18 -6.23
N THR A 391 6.47 -6.00 -7.26
CA THR A 391 7.73 -6.74 -7.44
C THR A 391 8.86 -5.77 -7.76
N THR A 392 9.95 -5.92 -7.02
CA THR A 392 11.11 -5.02 -7.01
C THR A 392 12.38 -5.88 -7.11
N THR A 393 13.40 -5.43 -7.84
CA THR A 393 14.65 -6.18 -8.03
C THR A 393 15.77 -5.59 -7.17
N ILE A 394 16.33 -6.40 -6.28
CA ILE A 394 17.67 -6.17 -5.70
C ILE A 394 18.72 -6.94 -6.50
N TYR A 395 19.97 -6.55 -6.38
CA TYR A 395 21.10 -7.19 -7.05
C TYR A 395 22.13 -7.64 -6.02
N VAL A 396 22.49 -8.92 -6.02
CA VAL A 396 23.47 -9.48 -5.09
C VAL A 396 24.78 -9.75 -5.83
N ARG A 397 25.88 -9.15 -5.36
CA ARG A 397 27.23 -9.31 -5.92
C ARG A 397 28.17 -9.90 -4.87
N GLY A 398 29.14 -10.71 -5.26
CA GLY A 398 30.17 -11.19 -4.32
C GLY A 398 30.99 -10.03 -3.73
N ALA A 399 31.31 -10.14 -2.43
CA ALA A 399 32.15 -9.17 -1.73
C ALA A 399 33.60 -9.67 -1.60
N GLU A 400 34.50 -8.75 -1.30
CA GLU A 400 35.93 -9.01 -1.05
C GLU A 400 36.23 -9.44 0.39
N SER A 401 35.21 -9.69 1.23
CA SER A 401 35.43 -9.98 2.65
C SER A 401 35.94 -11.40 2.86
N ALA A 402 37.26 -11.54 3.00
CA ALA A 402 37.92 -12.79 3.34
C ALA A 402 37.56 -13.27 4.77
N SER A 403 36.59 -14.17 4.85
CA SER A 403 36.43 -15.12 5.96
C SER A 403 37.68 -16.02 6.05
N LEU A 404 38.08 -16.39 7.26
CA LEU A 404 39.19 -17.33 7.52
C LEU A 404 38.82 -18.75 7.03
N GLY A 405 39.00 -19.00 5.73
CA GLY A 405 38.74 -20.28 5.08
C GLY A 405 38.36 -20.20 3.59
N THR A 406 37.91 -19.04 3.10
CA THR A 406 37.36 -18.90 1.74
C THR A 406 38.46 -18.72 0.68
N PRO A 407 38.59 -19.59 -0.34
CA PRO A 407 39.66 -19.49 -1.34
C PRO A 407 39.57 -18.27 -2.26
N LEU A 408 40.73 -17.71 -2.62
CA LEU A 408 40.84 -16.51 -3.49
C LEU A 408 40.16 -16.69 -4.86
N TRP A 409 40.32 -17.86 -5.49
CA TRP A 409 39.71 -18.15 -6.80
C TRP A 409 38.18 -18.04 -6.77
N MET A 410 37.56 -18.39 -5.64
CA MET A 410 36.11 -18.33 -5.44
C MET A 410 35.67 -16.88 -5.22
N VAL A 411 36.44 -16.11 -4.47
CA VAL A 411 36.21 -14.66 -4.28
C VAL A 411 36.31 -13.90 -5.61
N ASP A 412 37.33 -14.17 -6.44
CA ASP A 412 37.53 -13.47 -7.72
C ASP A 412 36.56 -13.89 -8.84
N LEU A 413 35.92 -15.06 -8.70
CA LEU A 413 34.73 -15.42 -9.46
C LEU A 413 33.52 -14.63 -8.94
N LEU A 414 33.18 -14.75 -7.65
CA LEU A 414 31.97 -14.16 -7.06
C LEU A 414 31.92 -12.62 -7.13
N LYS A 415 33.05 -11.92 -6.95
CA LYS A 415 33.16 -10.45 -7.13
C LYS A 415 32.59 -9.94 -8.45
N SER A 416 32.67 -10.78 -9.50
CA SER A 416 32.26 -10.42 -10.86
C SER A 416 30.83 -10.79 -11.20
N VAL A 417 30.24 -11.73 -10.47
CA VAL A 417 28.86 -12.18 -10.67
C VAL A 417 27.91 -11.26 -9.92
N THR A 418 26.86 -10.77 -10.60
CA THR A 418 25.79 -9.97 -9.99
C THR A 418 24.46 -10.63 -10.34
N VAL A 419 23.76 -11.18 -9.34
CA VAL A 419 22.50 -11.91 -9.52
C VAL A 419 21.31 -10.98 -9.24
N PRO A 420 20.37 -10.77 -10.18
CA PRO A 420 19.12 -10.08 -9.90
C PRO A 420 18.19 -10.99 -9.10
N LEU A 421 17.76 -10.56 -7.92
CA LEU A 421 16.75 -11.23 -7.10
C LEU A 421 15.50 -10.37 -7.03
N GLN A 422 14.37 -10.94 -7.45
CA GLN A 422 13.06 -10.29 -7.34
C GLN A 422 12.45 -10.58 -5.98
N PHE A 423 11.97 -9.54 -5.30
CA PHE A 423 11.13 -9.66 -4.11
C PHE A 423 9.86 -8.86 -4.33
N THR A 424 8.72 -9.38 -3.88
CA THR A 424 7.44 -8.66 -3.93
C THR A 424 7.15 -8.07 -2.57
N GLY A 425 6.82 -6.78 -2.53
CA GLY A 425 6.35 -6.14 -1.30
C GLY A 425 5.05 -6.75 -0.77
N HIS A 426 4.71 -6.45 0.47
CA HIS A 426 3.34 -6.66 0.93
C HIS A 426 2.53 -5.41 0.64
N ALA A 427 1.42 -5.54 -0.10
CA ALA A 427 0.44 -4.48 -0.21
C ALA A 427 -0.06 -4.15 1.20
N LEU A 428 0.27 -2.96 1.71
CA LEU A 428 -0.16 -2.49 3.02
C LEU A 428 -1.53 -1.80 2.85
N ASP A 429 -2.51 -2.60 2.43
CA ASP A 429 -3.90 -2.16 2.26
C ASP A 429 -4.41 -1.62 3.59
N ASN A 430 -4.79 -0.33 3.61
CA ASN A 430 -5.14 0.43 4.81
C ASN A 430 -3.97 0.64 5.81
N LEU A 431 -2.76 0.91 5.29
CA LEU A 431 -1.58 1.34 6.08
C LEU A 431 -1.95 2.41 7.13
N ILE A 432 -2.80 3.37 6.76
CA ILE A 432 -3.53 4.24 7.69
C ILE A 432 -4.88 3.60 7.97
N GLN A 433 -5.09 3.07 9.17
CA GLN A 433 -6.36 2.45 9.54
C GLN A 433 -7.40 3.48 10.01
N ASN A 434 -6.95 4.55 10.67
CA ASN A 434 -7.81 5.57 11.27
C ASN A 434 -7.21 6.96 11.07
N PHE A 435 -8.05 7.89 10.61
CA PHE A 435 -7.74 9.31 10.44
C PHE A 435 -8.79 10.14 11.18
N THR A 436 -8.37 11.05 12.06
CA THR A 436 -9.30 11.93 12.78
C THR A 436 -8.77 13.37 12.86
N MET A 437 -9.69 14.33 12.72
CA MET A 437 -9.43 15.75 12.95
C MET A 437 -10.17 16.20 14.21
N SER A 438 -9.53 17.08 14.99
CA SER A 438 -10.09 17.67 16.21
C SER A 438 -9.69 19.14 16.34
N ASN A 439 -10.42 19.92 17.15
CA ASN A 439 -10.19 21.37 17.34
C ASN A 439 -10.14 22.16 16.01
N VAL A 440 -11.09 21.90 15.10
CA VAL A 440 -11.08 22.49 13.75
C VAL A 440 -11.44 23.98 13.80
N HIS A 441 -10.62 24.80 13.15
CA HIS A 441 -10.82 26.24 12.99
C HIS A 441 -10.86 26.60 11.51
N PHE A 442 -11.93 27.29 11.08
CA PHE A 442 -12.10 27.80 9.73
C PHE A 442 -11.90 29.33 9.70
N SER A 443 -10.87 29.82 9.03
CA SER A 443 -10.74 31.26 8.71
C SER A 443 -11.27 31.50 7.30
N LEU A 444 -12.21 32.42 7.15
CA LEU A 444 -12.56 32.95 5.83
C LEU A 444 -11.41 33.83 5.28
N PRO A 445 -11.40 34.12 3.96
CA PRO A 445 -10.37 34.97 3.34
C PRO A 445 -10.40 36.42 3.84
N ASP A 446 -9.23 37.04 3.89
CA ASP A 446 -9.05 38.46 4.23
C ASP A 446 -9.54 39.37 3.08
N PRO A 447 -10.44 40.35 3.33
CA PRO A 447 -10.95 41.27 2.32
C PRO A 447 -9.91 42.16 1.63
N PHE A 448 -8.70 42.26 2.18
CA PHE A 448 -7.61 43.08 1.64
C PHE A 448 -6.41 42.23 1.18
N ALA A 449 -6.55 40.90 1.13
CA ALA A 449 -5.56 40.01 0.56
C ALA A 449 -5.38 40.24 -0.95
N ASN A 450 -4.20 39.87 -1.48
CA ASN A 450 -3.97 39.86 -2.92
C ASN A 450 -4.66 38.61 -3.52
N PRO A 451 -5.37 38.69 -4.66
CA PRO A 451 -6.15 37.56 -5.20
C PRO A 451 -5.38 36.24 -5.45
N ASN A 452 -4.05 36.29 -5.48
CA ASN A 452 -3.17 35.13 -5.69
C ASN A 452 -2.37 34.72 -4.42
N SER A 453 -2.64 35.31 -3.25
CA SER A 453 -1.94 34.98 -1.99
C SER A 453 -2.75 34.01 -1.10
N PRO A 454 -2.11 33.26 -0.19
CA PRO A 454 -2.80 32.26 0.64
C PRO A 454 -3.93 32.84 1.51
N GLU A 455 -3.84 34.12 1.86
CA GLU A 455 -4.82 34.85 2.66
C GLU A 455 -6.13 35.15 1.90
N ALA A 456 -6.11 35.05 0.56
CA ALA A 456 -7.30 35.13 -0.29
C ALA A 456 -8.03 33.78 -0.46
N SER A 457 -7.51 32.69 0.12
CA SER A 457 -8.20 31.39 0.22
C SER A 457 -8.78 31.18 1.61
N PRO A 458 -9.89 30.43 1.77
CA PRO A 458 -10.32 29.99 3.09
C PRO A 458 -9.25 29.08 3.69
N ARG A 459 -8.99 29.19 5.00
CA ARG A 459 -7.91 28.46 5.68
C ARG A 459 -8.45 27.56 6.78
N VAL A 460 -7.81 26.41 6.95
CA VAL A 460 -8.17 25.40 7.96
C VAL A 460 -7.00 25.20 8.93
N SER A 461 -7.30 25.18 10.23
CA SER A 461 -6.41 24.64 11.26
C SER A 461 -7.10 23.48 11.97
N ALA A 462 -6.35 22.45 12.37
CA ALA A 462 -6.87 21.29 13.12
C ALA A 462 -5.73 20.53 13.82
N LEU A 463 -6.02 19.84 14.90
CA LEU A 463 -5.17 18.76 15.42
C LEU A 463 -5.54 17.46 14.69
N VAL A 464 -4.61 16.96 13.88
CA VAL A 464 -4.74 15.73 13.09
C VAL A 464 -4.12 14.57 13.84
N LYS A 465 -4.80 13.42 13.85
CA LYS A 465 -4.40 12.19 14.53
C LYS A 465 -4.57 10.99 13.61
N VAL A 466 -3.52 10.20 13.45
CA VAL A 466 -3.40 9.11 12.47
C VAL A 466 -2.91 7.85 13.16
N LEU A 467 -3.48 6.69 12.84
CA LEU A 467 -2.97 5.38 13.27
C LEU A 467 -2.43 4.60 12.07
N ILE A 468 -1.14 4.27 12.12
CA ILE A 468 -0.39 3.56 11.08
C ILE A 468 -0.07 2.14 11.56
N GLU A 469 -0.40 1.08 10.80
CA GLU A 469 0.00 -0.29 11.15
C GLU A 469 1.45 -0.58 10.71
N LEU A 470 2.24 -1.26 11.56
CA LEU A 470 3.63 -1.61 11.28
C LEU A 470 3.76 -3.12 10.94
N PRO A 471 4.49 -3.50 9.86
CA PRO A 471 4.73 -4.89 9.53
C PRO A 471 5.42 -5.67 10.66
N LYS A 472 4.89 -6.84 11.01
CA LYS A 472 5.33 -7.66 12.17
C LYS A 472 6.77 -8.16 12.08
N GLN A 473 7.38 -8.11 10.89
CA GLN A 473 8.77 -8.45 10.59
C GLN A 473 9.76 -7.32 10.93
N LEU A 474 9.28 -6.07 11.01
CA LEU A 474 10.08 -4.87 11.24
C LEU A 474 10.00 -4.46 12.72
N ASN A 475 10.97 -4.89 13.53
CA ASN A 475 11.12 -4.38 14.89
C ASN A 475 12.17 -3.27 14.96
N LEU A 476 11.87 -2.18 14.24
CA LEU A 476 12.69 -0.97 14.19
C LEU A 476 12.22 0.08 15.20
N THR A 477 13.13 0.92 15.66
CA THR A 477 12.76 2.22 16.23
C THR A 477 12.45 3.20 15.11
N VAL A 478 11.16 3.45 14.89
CA VAL A 478 10.62 4.38 13.90
C VAL A 478 9.97 5.54 14.64
N ASP A 479 10.41 6.76 14.37
CA ASP A 479 9.74 7.99 14.81
C ASP A 479 9.51 8.93 13.62
N ILE A 480 8.52 9.82 13.70
CA ILE A 480 8.14 10.74 12.63
C ILE A 480 8.12 12.17 13.19
N PRO A 481 9.28 12.87 13.26
CA PRO A 481 9.37 14.23 13.81
C PRO A 481 8.73 15.31 12.92
N HIS A 482 8.66 15.12 11.60
CA HIS A 482 8.10 16.12 10.69
C HIS A 482 7.25 15.52 9.56
N ILE A 483 6.18 16.23 9.19
CA ILE A 483 5.22 15.82 8.15
C ILE A 483 4.88 17.00 7.24
N ARG A 484 4.72 16.74 5.94
CA ARG A 484 4.07 17.64 4.96
C ARG A 484 3.17 16.82 4.03
N ALA A 485 2.13 17.41 3.46
CA ALA A 485 1.16 16.66 2.65
C ALA A 485 0.40 17.54 1.65
N ASP A 486 0.09 16.98 0.49
CA ASP A 486 -0.85 17.58 -0.46
C ASP A 486 -2.10 16.69 -0.55
N ALA A 487 -3.25 17.24 -0.15
CA ALA A 487 -4.49 16.48 0.03
C ALA A 487 -5.60 17.01 -0.88
N ASN A 488 -6.18 16.11 -1.67
CA ASN A 488 -7.41 16.37 -2.41
C ASN A 488 -8.60 16.09 -1.48
N VAL A 489 -9.54 17.03 -1.40
CA VAL A 489 -10.81 16.83 -0.70
C VAL A 489 -11.87 16.53 -1.75
N LEU A 490 -12.60 15.43 -1.57
CA LEU A 490 -13.64 14.96 -2.49
C LEU A 490 -15.00 14.84 -1.80
N TYR A 491 -16.05 15.19 -2.52
CA TYR A 491 -17.44 15.10 -2.11
C TYR A 491 -18.24 14.37 -3.18
N HIS A 492 -18.87 13.24 -2.82
CA HIS A 492 -19.52 12.32 -3.76
C HIS A 492 -18.67 11.99 -5.02
N GLY A 493 -17.36 11.82 -4.84
CA GLY A 493 -16.40 11.52 -5.92
C GLY A 493 -16.00 12.71 -6.80
N LYS A 494 -16.61 13.89 -6.64
CA LYS A 494 -16.14 15.14 -7.24
C LYS A 494 -15.04 15.77 -6.39
N LYS A 495 -14.09 16.48 -7.01
CA LYS A 495 -13.02 17.19 -6.30
C LYS A 495 -13.50 18.57 -5.80
N LEU A 496 -13.75 18.67 -4.50
CA LEU A 496 -14.15 19.90 -3.82
C LEU A 496 -13.01 20.92 -3.78
N GLY A 497 -11.79 20.48 -3.51
CA GLY A 497 -10.63 21.36 -3.39
C GLY A 497 -9.31 20.64 -3.12
N VAL A 498 -8.26 21.44 -2.85
CA VAL A 498 -6.93 20.99 -2.44
C VAL A 498 -6.51 21.70 -1.16
N LEU A 499 -5.97 20.95 -0.20
CA LEU A 499 -5.22 21.44 0.94
C LEU A 499 -3.74 21.21 0.66
N GLU A 500 -2.94 22.27 0.61
CA GLU A 500 -1.51 22.20 0.27
C GLU A 500 -0.64 22.55 1.49
N LEU A 501 -0.05 21.54 2.15
CA LEU A 501 0.78 21.70 3.36
C LEU A 501 2.27 21.76 3.00
N HIS A 502 2.68 22.72 2.16
CA HIS A 502 4.05 22.88 1.64
C HIS A 502 5.18 22.91 2.69
N LYS A 503 4.87 23.29 3.93
CA LYS A 503 5.84 23.43 5.02
C LYS A 503 5.80 22.20 5.92
N TRP A 504 6.97 21.66 6.23
CA TRP A 504 7.15 20.68 7.31
C TRP A 504 6.52 21.18 8.60
N GLN A 505 5.55 20.43 9.14
CA GLN A 505 4.99 20.62 10.47
C GLN A 505 5.68 19.69 11.46
N PRO A 506 5.90 20.10 12.72
CA PRO A 506 6.30 19.19 13.77
C PRO A 506 5.17 18.19 14.05
N ALA A 507 5.56 16.93 14.20
CA ALA A 507 4.70 15.82 14.56
C ALA A 507 5.31 15.06 15.74
N ASN A 508 4.46 14.37 16.51
CA ASN A 508 4.90 13.39 17.49
C ASN A 508 4.46 12.01 17.01
N SER A 509 5.29 10.99 17.18
CA SER A 509 4.87 9.61 17.05
C SER A 509 5.00 8.85 18.36
N THR A 510 4.11 7.87 18.57
CA THR A 510 4.12 6.98 19.74
C THR A 510 3.81 5.56 19.29
N ARG A 511 4.69 4.61 19.63
CA ARG A 511 4.46 3.20 19.34
C ARG A 511 3.37 2.66 20.25
N THR A 512 2.32 2.13 19.65
CA THR A 512 1.14 1.58 20.31
C THR A 512 0.87 0.15 19.82
N VAL A 513 -0.18 -0.47 20.33
CA VAL A 513 -0.71 -1.75 19.85
C VAL A 513 -2.13 -1.49 19.36
N ASP A 514 -2.41 -1.93 18.13
CA ASP A 514 -3.75 -1.87 17.54
C ASP A 514 -4.72 -2.82 18.26
N ALA A 515 -6.03 -2.61 18.10
CA ALA A 515 -7.09 -3.48 18.61
C ALA A 515 -6.90 -4.96 18.22
N ASN A 516 -6.25 -5.25 17.08
CA ASN A 516 -5.95 -6.59 16.61
C ASN A 516 -4.66 -7.20 17.21
N GLY A 517 -3.96 -6.49 18.11
CA GLY A 517 -2.68 -6.93 18.68
C GLY A 517 -1.46 -6.73 17.77
N SER A 518 -1.63 -6.10 16.61
CA SER A 518 -0.52 -5.66 15.75
C SER A 518 0.24 -4.49 16.36
N PRO A 519 1.56 -4.37 16.13
CA PRO A 519 2.29 -3.14 16.46
C PRO A 519 1.83 -2.02 15.52
N ALA A 520 1.59 -0.84 16.08
CA ALA A 520 1.17 0.34 15.33
C ALA A 520 1.91 1.59 15.79
N LEU A 521 1.86 2.64 14.97
CA LEU A 521 2.42 3.95 15.25
C LEU A 521 1.27 4.96 15.26
N PHE A 522 0.97 5.52 16.43
CA PHE A 522 0.03 6.63 16.56
C PHE A 522 0.79 7.93 16.37
N VAL A 523 0.34 8.75 15.42
CA VAL A 523 1.00 9.99 15.00
C VAL A 523 0.05 11.16 15.15
N ASP A 524 0.49 12.23 15.81
CA ASP A 524 -0.27 13.49 15.85
C ASP A 524 0.55 14.70 15.39
N PHE A 525 -0.14 15.64 14.73
CA PHE A 525 0.45 16.90 14.27
C PHE A 525 -0.61 18.00 14.21
N THR A 526 -0.19 19.25 14.39
CA THR A 526 -1.09 20.41 14.28
C THR A 526 -0.98 21.03 12.90
N MET A 527 -2.08 20.98 12.15
CA MET A 527 -2.27 21.76 10.93
C MET A 527 -2.66 23.20 11.33
N LYS A 528 -1.97 24.21 10.79
CA LYS A 528 -2.26 25.62 11.07
C LYS A 528 -2.34 26.46 9.79
N ASP A 529 -3.42 27.24 9.69
CA ASP A 529 -3.69 28.26 8.67
C ASP A 529 -3.50 27.78 7.21
N VAL A 530 -3.79 26.50 6.94
CA VAL A 530 -3.57 25.88 5.61
C VAL A 530 -4.65 26.34 4.63
N PRO A 531 -4.28 26.89 3.45
CA PRO A 531 -5.25 27.31 2.45
C PRO A 531 -5.95 26.11 1.81
N LEU A 532 -7.28 26.13 1.83
CA LEU A 532 -8.16 25.26 1.06
C LEU A 532 -8.45 25.94 -0.29
N ARG A 533 -7.80 25.46 -1.35
CA ARG A 533 -8.05 25.93 -2.71
C ARG A 533 -9.26 25.20 -3.27
N VAL A 534 -10.42 25.86 -3.22
CA VAL A 534 -11.70 25.33 -3.73
C VAL A 534 -11.62 25.15 -5.26
N THR A 535 -12.04 23.99 -5.75
CA THR A 535 -12.06 23.64 -7.19
C THR A 535 -13.45 23.36 -7.73
N ASP A 536 -14.41 23.00 -6.88
CA ASP A 536 -15.84 22.90 -7.24
C ASP A 536 -16.65 23.75 -6.23
N GLU A 537 -17.17 24.86 -6.72
CA GLU A 537 -17.81 25.91 -5.91
C GLU A 537 -19.30 25.59 -5.66
N ASP A 538 -19.96 24.90 -6.60
CA ASP A 538 -21.30 24.34 -6.40
C ASP A 538 -21.27 23.23 -5.35
N ALA A 539 -20.26 22.34 -5.39
CA ALA A 539 -20.05 21.33 -4.36
C ALA A 539 -19.83 21.94 -2.96
N MET A 540 -19.09 23.06 -2.85
CA MET A 540 -18.96 23.76 -1.57
C MET A 540 -20.30 24.32 -1.06
N ALA A 541 -21.15 24.81 -1.97
CA ALA A 541 -22.47 25.30 -1.61
C ALA A 541 -23.42 24.19 -1.16
N ASP A 542 -23.43 23.05 -1.86
CA ASP A 542 -24.20 21.85 -1.48
C ASP A 542 -23.81 21.35 -0.08
N ILE A 543 -22.51 21.33 0.23
CA ILE A 543 -21.97 20.95 1.54
C ILE A 543 -22.43 21.90 2.64
N LEU A 544 -22.32 23.22 2.41
CA LEU A 544 -22.74 24.23 3.39
C LEU A 544 -24.26 24.25 3.57
N GLN A 545 -25.02 24.00 2.50
CA GLN A 545 -26.47 23.78 2.57
C GLN A 545 -26.81 22.55 3.40
N ALA A 546 -26.13 21.42 3.17
CA ALA A 546 -26.33 20.18 3.94
C ALA A 546 -26.03 20.37 5.43
N LEU A 547 -24.86 20.91 5.78
CA LEU A 547 -24.40 21.08 7.15
C LEU A 547 -25.22 22.13 7.92
N ILE A 548 -25.30 23.35 7.39
CA ILE A 548 -25.78 24.51 8.16
C ILE A 548 -27.31 24.64 8.09
N PHE A 549 -27.91 24.34 6.93
CA PHE A 549 -29.34 24.59 6.67
C PHE A 549 -30.18 23.31 6.81
N LEU A 550 -29.76 22.20 6.23
CA LEU A 550 -30.50 20.93 6.30
C LEU A 550 -30.22 20.12 7.59
N GLY A 551 -29.21 20.51 8.36
CA GLY A 551 -28.84 19.81 9.60
C GLY A 551 -28.35 18.37 9.38
N LYS A 552 -27.71 18.10 8.23
CA LYS A 552 -27.20 16.78 7.84
C LYS A 552 -25.68 16.73 7.95
N SER A 553 -25.14 15.60 8.37
CA SER A 553 -23.70 15.33 8.26
C SER A 553 -23.28 15.22 6.78
N VAL A 554 -22.02 15.54 6.51
CA VAL A 554 -21.40 15.41 5.19
C VAL A 554 -20.13 14.57 5.33
N GLN A 555 -20.09 13.45 4.62
CA GLN A 555 -18.89 12.63 4.46
C GLN A 555 -18.01 13.24 3.37
N LEU A 556 -16.77 13.58 3.71
CA LEU A 556 -15.74 14.04 2.79
C LEU A 556 -14.66 12.98 2.67
N HIS A 557 -14.37 12.54 1.45
CA HIS A 557 -13.27 11.61 1.19
C HIS A 557 -11.98 12.41 0.97
N ILE A 558 -10.91 12.08 1.68
CA ILE A 558 -9.61 12.74 1.57
C ILE A 558 -8.62 11.78 0.92
N ALA A 559 -8.00 12.20 -0.19
CA ALA A 559 -6.97 11.45 -0.90
C ALA A 559 -5.70 12.29 -1.02
N ALA A 560 -4.67 11.91 -0.27
CA ALA A 560 -3.47 12.69 -0.04
C ALA A 560 -2.17 11.96 -0.39
N ALA A 561 -1.17 12.73 -0.81
CA ALA A 561 0.22 12.31 -0.88
C ALA A 561 0.97 12.96 0.30
N VAL A 562 1.57 12.13 1.16
CA VAL A 562 2.27 12.56 2.37
C VAL A 562 3.76 12.34 2.21
N ASP A 563 4.56 13.34 2.55
CA ASP A 563 6.00 13.16 2.79
C ASP A 563 6.24 13.22 4.31
N THR A 564 6.98 12.25 4.81
CA THR A 564 7.35 12.13 6.23
C THR A 564 8.86 12.18 6.39
N GLU A 565 9.35 12.99 7.32
CA GLU A 565 10.70 12.75 7.86
C GLU A 565 10.58 11.63 8.89
N VAL A 566 11.29 10.54 8.65
CA VAL A 566 11.32 9.34 9.48
C VAL A 566 12.69 9.23 10.13
N ALA A 567 12.74 9.29 11.45
CA ALA A 567 13.94 8.99 12.23
C ALA A 567 14.03 7.48 12.49
N THR A 568 15.20 6.90 12.22
CA THR A 568 15.50 5.46 12.35
C THR A 568 16.88 5.25 12.96
N GLY A 569 17.26 4.02 13.31
CA GLY A 569 18.63 3.69 13.72
C GLY A 569 19.70 3.92 12.64
N LEU A 570 19.31 4.12 11.37
CA LEU A 570 20.23 4.52 10.28
C LEU A 570 20.38 6.05 10.14
N GLY A 571 19.61 6.83 10.91
CA GLY A 571 19.47 8.28 10.79
C GLY A 571 18.09 8.72 10.28
N ASN A 572 17.98 10.02 9.95
CA ASN A 572 16.76 10.64 9.46
C ASN A 572 16.64 10.50 7.92
N VAL A 573 15.42 10.22 7.45
CA VAL A 573 15.10 10.00 6.03
C VAL A 573 13.80 10.71 5.68
N ALA A 574 13.80 11.56 4.66
CA ALA A 574 12.56 12.03 4.06
C ALA A 574 12.00 10.96 3.11
N VAL A 575 10.94 10.26 3.51
CA VAL A 575 10.18 9.34 2.66
C VAL A 575 9.06 10.12 2.00
N ARG A 576 8.93 10.01 0.67
CA ARG A 576 8.04 10.86 -0.13
C ARG A 576 6.87 10.12 -0.75
N ARG A 577 5.78 10.86 -0.93
CA ARG A 577 4.56 10.46 -1.66
C ARG A 577 4.00 9.12 -1.17
N VAL A 578 3.97 8.94 0.15
CA VAL A 578 3.22 7.88 0.81
C VAL A 578 1.73 8.16 0.56
N PRO A 579 0.99 7.23 -0.06
CA PRO A 579 -0.44 7.41 -0.30
C PRO A 579 -1.21 7.32 1.02
N ALA A 580 -2.15 8.24 1.22
CA ALA A 580 -2.99 8.32 2.41
C ALA A 580 -4.43 8.63 2.00
N GLU A 581 -5.35 7.70 2.25
CA GLU A 581 -6.78 7.85 1.94
C GLU A 581 -7.62 7.63 3.20
N GLY A 582 -8.75 8.33 3.31
CA GLY A 582 -9.67 8.18 4.44
C GLY A 582 -10.86 9.12 4.40
N ASP A 583 -11.96 8.73 5.04
CA ASP A 583 -13.20 9.51 5.10
C ASP A 583 -13.29 10.34 6.39
N VAL A 584 -13.90 11.53 6.28
CA VAL A 584 -14.17 12.43 7.40
C VAL A 584 -15.64 12.82 7.41
N ASP A 585 -16.35 12.39 8.44
CA ASP A 585 -17.73 12.82 8.73
C ASP A 585 -17.75 14.21 9.40
N VAL A 586 -18.03 15.24 8.60
CA VAL A 586 -18.30 16.59 9.11
C VAL A 586 -19.73 16.63 9.66
N LYS A 587 -19.89 17.02 10.93
CA LYS A 587 -21.19 17.06 11.60
C LYS A 587 -21.88 18.43 11.40
N PRO A 588 -23.21 18.48 11.34
CA PRO A 588 -23.94 19.73 11.15
C PRO A 588 -23.81 20.62 12.41
N PRO A 589 -23.43 21.91 12.30
CA PRO A 589 -23.11 22.73 13.46
C PRO A 589 -24.33 23.06 14.35
N TYR A 590 -25.52 23.25 13.77
CA TYR A 590 -26.68 23.77 14.51
C TYR A 590 -27.93 22.87 14.39
N GLY A 591 -27.76 21.60 14.03
CA GLY A 591 -28.85 20.63 13.86
C GLY A 591 -30.00 21.10 12.94
N GLY A 592 -29.73 22.03 12.02
CA GLY A 592 -30.73 22.64 11.14
C GLY A 592 -31.47 23.87 11.68
N SER A 593 -31.07 24.48 12.83
CA SER A 593 -31.69 25.73 13.29
C SER A 593 -30.74 26.68 14.04
N LEU A 594 -30.56 27.89 13.52
CA LEU A 594 -29.78 28.96 14.16
C LEU A 594 -30.35 29.39 15.53
N ASN A 595 -31.61 29.09 15.85
CA ASN A 595 -32.18 29.40 17.17
C ASN A 595 -31.45 28.66 18.31
N GLN A 596 -30.69 27.59 18.02
CA GLN A 596 -29.80 26.92 19.00
C GLN A 596 -28.68 27.83 19.52
N LEU A 597 -28.31 28.88 18.77
CA LEU A 597 -27.30 29.87 19.18
C LEU A 597 -27.75 30.72 20.39
N ASN A 598 -29.06 30.74 20.68
CA ASN A 598 -29.69 31.51 21.77
C ASN A 598 -29.16 32.96 21.89
N PRO A 599 -29.16 33.75 20.79
CA PRO A 599 -28.53 35.07 20.76
C PRO A 599 -29.25 36.04 21.70
N ARG A 600 -28.47 36.74 22.54
CA ARG A 600 -28.97 37.74 23.49
C ARG A 600 -28.31 39.08 23.24
N VAL A 601 -29.11 40.15 23.22
CA VAL A 601 -28.57 41.52 23.16
C VAL A 601 -27.95 41.88 24.51
N GLU A 602 -26.67 42.22 24.49
CA GLU A 602 -25.94 42.76 25.63
C GLU A 602 -26.12 44.28 25.72
N SER A 603 -25.99 44.97 24.57
CA SER A 603 -26.14 46.42 24.47
C SER A 603 -26.53 46.85 23.06
N LEU A 604 -27.18 48.01 22.97
CA LEU A 604 -27.63 48.62 21.72
C LEU A 604 -27.36 50.13 21.78
N GLU A 605 -26.76 50.65 20.71
CA GLU A 605 -26.41 52.06 20.51
C GLU A 605 -26.89 52.54 19.14
N LEU A 606 -27.41 53.76 19.06
CA LEU A 606 -27.81 54.36 17.80
C LEU A 606 -26.61 55.03 17.12
N GLY A 607 -26.42 54.76 15.83
CA GLY A 607 -25.48 55.44 14.95
C GLY A 607 -26.14 56.59 14.17
N PRO A 608 -25.62 56.93 12.97
CA PRO A 608 -26.25 57.92 12.11
C PRO A 608 -27.69 57.54 11.69
N THR A 609 -28.54 58.54 11.54
CA THR A 609 -29.92 58.42 11.06
C THR A 609 -30.18 59.38 9.90
N THR A 610 -31.07 58.98 9.00
CA THR A 610 -31.73 59.84 7.99
C THR A 610 -33.23 59.88 8.30
N GLU A 611 -34.07 60.51 7.46
CA GLU A 611 -35.52 60.46 7.69
C GLU A 611 -36.13 59.07 7.48
N SER A 612 -35.50 58.20 6.68
CA SER A 612 -36.00 56.87 6.27
C SER A 612 -35.13 55.68 6.68
N SER A 613 -33.93 55.91 7.22
CA SER A 613 -32.99 54.87 7.63
C SER A 613 -32.23 55.19 8.92
N ALA A 614 -31.77 54.14 9.62
CA ALA A 614 -31.05 54.23 10.89
C ALA A 614 -29.99 53.12 11.01
N LEU A 615 -28.76 53.49 11.40
CA LEU A 615 -27.75 52.51 11.80
C LEU A 615 -27.89 52.19 13.29
N ILE A 616 -28.01 50.91 13.63
CA ILE A 616 -28.16 50.41 15.00
C ILE A 616 -26.99 49.47 15.30
N LYS A 617 -26.11 49.88 16.21
CA LYS A 617 -24.95 49.11 16.63
C LYS A 617 -25.33 48.24 17.82
N THR A 618 -25.22 46.94 17.67
CA THR A 618 -25.65 45.97 18.68
C THR A 618 -24.47 45.11 19.10
N ARG A 619 -24.35 44.82 20.40
CA ARG A 619 -23.48 43.76 20.90
C ARG A 619 -24.32 42.56 21.29
N ILE A 620 -23.98 41.38 20.78
CA ILE A 620 -24.70 40.14 21.09
C ILE A 620 -23.80 39.11 21.77
N ASN A 621 -24.42 38.35 22.68
CA ASN A 621 -23.85 37.16 23.30
C ASN A 621 -24.47 35.93 22.64
N VAL A 622 -23.63 34.97 22.24
CA VAL A 622 -24.00 33.80 21.43
C VAL A 622 -23.34 32.55 22.01
N THR A 623 -24.10 31.47 22.15
CA THR A 623 -23.54 30.16 22.52
C THR A 623 -23.35 29.30 21.28
N ASN A 624 -22.11 28.96 20.95
CA ASN A 624 -21.78 27.99 19.92
C ASN A 624 -21.83 26.58 20.54
N PRO A 625 -22.76 25.69 20.14
CA PRO A 625 -22.87 24.34 20.68
C PRO A 625 -21.85 23.35 20.10
N THR A 626 -20.98 23.78 19.15
CA THR A 626 -20.10 22.88 18.39
C THR A 626 -18.70 22.75 18.96
N GLU A 627 -18.01 21.70 18.53
CA GLU A 627 -16.55 21.51 18.66
C GLU A 627 -15.75 22.30 17.61
N TYR A 628 -16.44 23.05 16.73
CA TYR A 628 -15.85 23.81 15.63
C TYR A 628 -15.73 25.29 15.99
N SER A 629 -14.75 25.96 15.37
CA SER A 629 -14.55 27.41 15.47
C SER A 629 -14.43 28.05 14.10
N ALA A 630 -14.81 29.33 13.99
CA ALA A 630 -14.80 30.06 12.74
C ALA A 630 -14.40 31.53 12.94
N THR A 631 -13.55 32.06 12.06
CA THR A 631 -13.22 33.50 11.98
C THR A 631 -13.72 34.07 10.66
N VAL A 632 -14.53 35.13 10.76
CA VAL A 632 -15.23 35.80 9.66
C VAL A 632 -14.83 37.28 9.66
N PRO A 633 -13.90 37.71 8.78
CA PRO A 633 -13.41 39.09 8.74
C PRO A 633 -14.50 40.12 8.35
N LEU A 634 -15.40 39.73 7.45
CA LEU A 634 -16.52 40.56 7.00
C LEU A 634 -17.67 39.67 6.53
N ALA A 635 -18.90 39.98 6.96
CA ALA A 635 -20.11 39.41 6.39
C ALA A 635 -21.26 40.42 6.34
N ASP A 636 -22.11 40.33 5.32
CA ASP A 636 -23.36 41.12 5.19
C ASP A 636 -24.55 40.23 4.82
N PHE A 637 -25.69 40.42 5.49
CA PHE A 637 -26.91 39.66 5.28
C PHE A 637 -28.10 40.60 5.08
N VAL A 638 -29.07 40.19 4.27
CA VAL A 638 -30.35 40.91 4.15
C VAL A 638 -31.33 40.34 5.16
N LEU A 639 -31.97 41.21 5.95
CA LEU A 639 -33.06 40.86 6.83
C LEU A 639 -34.39 41.06 6.11
N LEU A 640 -35.22 40.03 6.10
CA LEU A 640 -36.56 40.06 5.51
C LEU A 640 -37.62 39.81 6.59
N TYR A 641 -38.74 40.50 6.45
CA TYR A 641 -39.95 40.29 7.22
C TYR A 641 -41.10 40.03 6.25
N ASN A 642 -41.87 38.95 6.45
CA ASN A 642 -42.91 38.48 5.52
C ASN A 642 -42.44 38.42 4.04
N THR A 643 -41.22 37.91 3.81
CA THR A 643 -40.48 37.86 2.52
C THR A 643 -40.05 39.21 1.91
N THR A 644 -40.31 40.34 2.58
CA THR A 644 -39.91 41.68 2.15
C THR A 644 -38.63 42.14 2.85
N PRO A 645 -37.57 42.54 2.12
CA PRO A 645 -36.38 43.18 2.70
C PRO A 645 -36.68 44.45 3.52
N VAL A 646 -36.10 44.55 4.71
CA VAL A 646 -36.28 45.70 5.64
C VAL A 646 -34.97 46.29 6.17
N ALA A 647 -33.89 45.50 6.26
CA ALA A 647 -32.60 45.95 6.78
C ALA A 647 -31.42 45.14 6.21
N HIS A 648 -30.21 45.69 6.31
CA HIS A 648 -28.96 44.94 6.21
C HIS A 648 -28.39 44.64 7.60
N VAL A 649 -27.72 43.50 7.74
CA VAL A 649 -27.09 43.03 8.98
C VAL A 649 -25.63 42.73 8.66
N SER A 650 -24.75 43.62 9.08
CA SER A 650 -23.32 43.54 8.77
C SER A 650 -22.48 43.28 10.03
N THR A 651 -21.35 42.60 9.86
CA THR A 651 -20.41 42.33 10.96
C THR A 651 -18.98 42.19 10.47
N ARG A 652 -18.02 42.39 11.38
CA ARG A 652 -16.58 42.49 11.10
C ARG A 652 -15.78 41.79 12.18
N ASP A 653 -14.72 41.13 11.77
CA ASP A 653 -13.72 40.50 12.64
C ASP A 653 -14.33 39.59 13.73
N ILE A 654 -15.41 38.88 13.41
CA ILE A 654 -15.96 37.86 14.32
C ILE A 654 -14.97 36.71 14.41
N SER A 655 -14.66 36.27 15.62
CA SER A 655 -14.24 34.89 15.87
C SER A 655 -15.25 34.21 16.79
N ILE A 656 -15.77 33.06 16.36
CA ILE A 656 -16.68 32.20 17.12
C ILE A 656 -15.89 30.96 17.57
N VAL A 657 -15.77 30.77 18.88
CA VAL A 657 -15.18 29.57 19.50
C VAL A 657 -16.26 28.67 20.12
N PRO A 658 -16.00 27.38 20.38
CA PRO A 658 -16.89 26.52 21.17
C PRO A 658 -17.32 27.15 22.50
N GLY A 659 -18.59 27.00 22.86
CA GLY A 659 -19.15 27.56 24.09
C GLY A 659 -19.63 29.01 23.98
N VAL A 660 -19.47 29.78 25.05
CA VAL A 660 -20.06 31.13 25.17
C VAL A 660 -19.14 32.19 24.57
N ASN A 661 -19.67 32.94 23.61
CA ASN A 661 -19.01 34.07 22.96
C ASN A 661 -19.75 35.35 23.38
N THR A 662 -19.02 36.39 23.81
CA THR A 662 -19.60 37.61 24.37
C THR A 662 -19.22 38.87 23.61
N GLY A 663 -20.13 39.84 23.57
CA GLY A 663 -19.89 41.18 23.03
C GLY A 663 -19.61 41.23 21.52
N ILE A 664 -20.12 40.28 20.74
CA ILE A 664 -19.95 40.21 19.28
C ILE A 664 -20.59 41.46 18.63
N PRO A 665 -19.86 42.26 17.85
CA PRO A 665 -20.40 43.46 17.21
C PRO A 665 -21.24 43.13 15.97
N VAL A 666 -22.46 43.63 15.90
CA VAL A 666 -23.34 43.53 14.73
C VAL A 666 -23.95 44.90 14.43
N ASP A 667 -23.65 45.44 13.26
CA ASP A 667 -24.14 46.73 12.78
C ASP A 667 -25.36 46.47 11.86
N PHE A 668 -26.56 46.75 12.39
CA PHE A 668 -27.84 46.65 11.68
C PHE A 668 -28.15 47.98 10.98
N LEU A 669 -28.17 48.00 9.65
CA LEU A 669 -28.63 49.14 8.87
C LEU A 669 -30.12 48.96 8.54
N TRP A 670 -30.99 49.60 9.32
CA TRP A 670 -32.42 49.65 9.06
C TRP A 670 -32.71 50.64 7.94
N SER A 671 -33.23 50.17 6.80
CA SER A 671 -33.43 51.00 5.60
C SER A 671 -34.60 50.48 4.73
N PRO A 672 -35.81 50.34 5.27
CA PRO A 672 -36.94 49.69 4.59
C PRO A 672 -37.36 50.39 3.28
N MET A 673 -37.25 51.72 3.21
CA MET A 673 -37.53 52.49 2.00
C MET A 673 -36.54 52.17 0.88
N ASP A 674 -35.24 52.13 1.19
CA ASP A 674 -34.18 51.85 0.20
C ASP A 674 -34.18 50.36 -0.20
N ALA A 675 -34.57 49.47 0.70
CA ALA A 675 -34.57 48.03 0.50
C ALA A 675 -35.78 47.52 -0.32
N SER A 676 -36.98 48.10 -0.15
CA SER A 676 -38.20 47.65 -0.84
C SER A 676 -39.33 48.71 -0.95
N GLY A 677 -39.00 50.01 -0.93
CA GLY A 677 -39.96 51.08 -1.23
C GLY A 677 -41.18 51.12 -0.30
N SER A 678 -42.38 51.31 -0.86
CA SER A 678 -43.66 51.32 -0.12
C SER A 678 -43.90 50.06 0.70
N ASP A 679 -43.47 48.92 0.15
CA ASP A 679 -43.79 47.60 0.64
C ASP A 679 -42.82 47.26 1.79
N GLY A 680 -41.55 47.64 1.64
CA GLY A 680 -40.55 47.65 2.70
C GLY A 680 -40.95 48.56 3.87
N ILE A 681 -41.44 49.78 3.61
CA ILE A 681 -41.95 50.68 4.67
C ILE A 681 -43.13 50.04 5.43
N SER A 682 -44.03 49.37 4.72
CA SER A 682 -45.20 48.72 5.32
C SER A 682 -44.80 47.49 6.15
N ALA A 683 -43.96 46.62 5.60
CA ALA A 683 -43.41 45.46 6.30
C ALA A 683 -42.54 45.86 7.51
N GLY A 684 -41.71 46.89 7.37
CA GLY A 684 -40.87 47.41 8.45
C GLY A 684 -41.70 48.01 9.59
N ARG A 685 -42.77 48.75 9.27
CA ARG A 685 -43.75 49.23 10.26
C ARG A 685 -44.45 48.07 10.96
N GLU A 686 -44.94 47.07 10.23
CA GLU A 686 -45.60 45.91 10.83
C GLU A 686 -44.65 45.16 11.79
N MET A 687 -43.41 44.91 11.37
CA MET A 687 -42.36 44.29 12.18
C MET A 687 -42.09 45.09 13.48
N MET A 688 -41.88 46.41 13.37
CA MET A 688 -41.67 47.27 14.55
C MET A 688 -42.90 47.27 15.48
N SER A 689 -44.11 47.22 14.92
CA SER A 689 -45.38 47.26 15.64
C SER A 689 -45.65 45.97 16.41
N GLN A 690 -45.42 44.82 15.78
CA GLN A 690 -45.52 43.52 16.43
C GLN A 690 -44.48 43.37 17.55
N TYR A 691 -43.23 43.79 17.29
CA TYR A 691 -42.15 43.74 18.28
C TYR A 691 -42.40 44.68 19.47
N ALA A 692 -42.79 45.94 19.23
CA ALA A 692 -43.10 46.90 20.30
C ALA A 692 -44.29 46.47 21.18
N SER A 693 -45.26 45.76 20.59
CA SER A 693 -46.40 45.17 21.31
C SER A 693 -46.03 43.93 22.13
N GLY A 694 -44.83 43.36 21.94
CA GLY A 694 -44.36 42.16 22.64
C GLY A 694 -44.80 40.83 22.00
N TYR A 695 -45.15 40.82 20.70
CA TYR A 695 -45.37 39.58 19.96
C TYR A 695 -44.03 38.96 19.53
N ASN A 696 -43.94 37.62 19.56
CA ASN A 696 -42.77 36.89 19.09
C ASN A 696 -42.62 37.05 17.57
N THR A 697 -41.76 37.99 17.18
CA THR A 697 -41.54 38.36 15.77
C THR A 697 -40.47 37.45 15.18
N THR A 698 -40.77 36.78 14.07
CA THR A 698 -39.82 35.97 13.29
C THR A 698 -39.37 36.74 12.06
N VAL A 699 -38.09 36.64 11.73
CA VAL A 699 -37.46 37.30 10.58
C VAL A 699 -36.58 36.30 9.84
N SER A 700 -36.52 36.43 8.51
CA SER A 700 -35.69 35.58 7.65
C SER A 700 -34.38 36.31 7.35
N ILE A 701 -33.24 35.75 7.78
CA ILE A 701 -31.90 36.23 7.43
C ILE A 701 -31.47 35.54 6.15
N LYS A 702 -31.23 36.31 5.07
CA LYS A 702 -30.88 35.79 3.75
C LYS A 702 -29.49 36.23 3.31
N THR A 703 -28.75 35.30 2.73
CA THR A 703 -27.45 35.56 2.09
C THR A 703 -27.60 36.07 0.65
N HIS A 704 -26.58 36.75 0.13
CA HIS A 704 -26.55 37.30 -1.22
C HIS A 704 -25.13 37.27 -1.80
N GLN A 705 -24.97 37.61 -3.09
CA GLN A 705 -23.67 37.58 -3.79
C GLN A 705 -22.59 38.42 -3.09
N GLY A 706 -22.97 39.52 -2.44
CA GLY A 706 -22.07 40.36 -1.65
C GLY A 706 -21.92 39.96 -0.18
N THR A 707 -22.53 38.86 0.30
CA THR A 707 -22.42 38.45 1.71
C THR A 707 -20.99 38.24 2.14
N PHE A 708 -20.17 37.62 1.28
CA PHE A 708 -18.73 37.48 1.49
C PHE A 708 -18.03 38.17 0.31
N PRO A 709 -17.73 39.48 0.39
CA PRO A 709 -17.10 40.23 -0.70
C PRO A 709 -15.74 39.66 -1.12
N THR A 710 -15.10 38.94 -0.20
CA THR A 710 -13.79 38.27 -0.36
C THR A 710 -13.89 36.97 -1.16
N PHE A 711 -15.08 36.38 -1.21
CA PHE A 711 -15.35 35.10 -1.87
C PHE A 711 -16.76 35.14 -2.51
N PRO A 712 -16.97 36.03 -3.51
CA PRO A 712 -18.31 36.41 -3.97
C PRO A 712 -19.09 35.26 -4.61
N LYS A 713 -18.40 34.23 -5.11
CA LYS A 713 -19.02 33.00 -5.62
C LYS A 713 -19.66 32.16 -4.51
N LEU A 714 -19.08 32.13 -3.31
CA LEU A 714 -19.76 31.53 -2.15
C LEU A 714 -21.01 32.34 -1.77
N GLY A 715 -20.92 33.67 -1.81
CA GLY A 715 -22.09 34.54 -1.66
C GLY A 715 -23.17 34.24 -2.71
N GLU A 716 -22.79 34.05 -3.97
CA GLU A 716 -23.70 33.72 -5.07
C GLU A 716 -24.37 32.36 -4.87
N ALA A 717 -23.60 31.33 -4.55
CA ALA A 717 -24.13 29.98 -4.38
C ALA A 717 -25.00 29.88 -3.11
N MET A 718 -24.65 30.60 -2.04
CA MET A 718 -25.51 30.77 -0.85
C MET A 718 -26.70 31.73 -1.08
N SER A 719 -26.74 32.54 -2.14
CA SER A 719 -27.76 33.60 -2.30
C SER A 719 -29.22 33.11 -2.39
N LYS A 720 -29.39 31.79 -2.61
CA LYS A 720 -30.68 31.10 -2.66
C LYS A 720 -31.20 30.74 -1.26
N LEU A 721 -30.37 30.87 -0.22
CA LEU A 721 -30.59 30.32 1.11
C LEU A 721 -30.98 31.41 2.12
N ALA A 722 -31.92 31.07 3.01
CA ALA A 722 -32.40 31.94 4.10
C ALA A 722 -32.64 31.11 5.38
N PHE A 723 -32.56 31.77 6.53
CA PHE A 723 -32.79 31.19 7.85
C PHE A 723 -33.85 31.97 8.62
N ASP A 724 -34.85 31.28 9.18
CA ASP A 724 -35.82 31.91 10.08
C ASP A 724 -35.29 31.93 11.53
N MET A 725 -35.24 33.14 12.09
CA MET A 725 -34.76 33.44 13.44
C MET A 725 -35.79 34.30 14.18
N GLN A 726 -36.01 34.02 15.47
CA GLN A 726 -36.79 34.93 16.31
C GLN A 726 -35.97 36.17 16.66
N VAL A 727 -36.56 37.36 16.54
CA VAL A 727 -35.90 38.62 16.92
C VAL A 727 -35.61 38.58 18.43
N PRO A 728 -34.35 38.74 18.87
CA PRO A 728 -34.01 38.71 20.29
C PRO A 728 -34.78 39.77 21.08
N GLN A 729 -35.28 39.40 22.26
CA GLN A 729 -35.95 40.35 23.16
C GLN A 729 -34.91 41.30 23.78
N LEU A 730 -35.17 42.61 23.70
CA LEU A 730 -34.33 43.63 24.33
C LEU A 730 -34.50 43.61 25.86
N PRO A 731 -33.43 43.85 26.65
CA PRO A 731 -33.52 43.92 28.10
C PRO A 731 -34.20 45.23 28.54
N VAL A 732 -35.52 45.20 28.73
CA VAL A 732 -36.32 46.36 29.17
C VAL A 732 -36.25 46.53 30.70
N PRO A 733 -35.90 47.71 31.24
CA PRO A 733 -36.02 48.03 32.66
C PRO A 733 -37.47 47.89 33.17
N ARG A 734 -37.65 47.30 34.36
CA ARG A 734 -38.97 47.03 34.98
C ARG A 734 -39.30 47.97 36.13
N SER A 735 -40.59 48.24 36.35
CA SER A 735 -41.10 48.89 37.56
C SER A 735 -40.97 47.99 38.79
N HIS A 736 -40.96 48.59 39.99
CA HIS A 736 -40.89 47.84 41.25
C HIS A 736 -42.21 47.17 41.67
N ASP A 737 -43.35 47.63 41.14
CA ASP A 737 -44.68 47.13 41.50
C ASP A 737 -45.14 45.89 40.69
N ASP A 738 -44.43 45.58 39.59
CA ASP A 738 -44.72 44.48 38.65
C ASP A 738 -44.43 43.09 39.23
N THR A 739 -45.24 42.67 40.20
CA THR A 739 -45.05 41.40 40.94
C THR A 739 -45.89 40.23 40.42
N ASN A 740 -46.91 40.46 39.58
CA ASN A 740 -47.76 39.40 39.00
C ASN A 740 -48.32 39.78 37.61
N ASP A 741 -47.63 39.40 36.53
CA ASP A 741 -48.20 39.07 35.21
C ASP A 741 -47.09 38.45 34.31
N ASP A 742 -47.37 37.30 33.69
CA ASP A 742 -46.77 36.64 32.50
C ASP A 742 -45.25 36.63 32.19
N GLY A 743 -44.39 37.33 32.93
CA GLY A 743 -42.93 37.37 32.75
C GLY A 743 -42.44 38.12 31.49
N LYS A 744 -43.34 38.58 30.61
CA LYS A 744 -43.05 39.36 29.40
C LYS A 744 -42.80 40.83 29.75
N SER A 745 -41.90 41.49 29.02
CA SER A 745 -41.63 42.92 29.17
C SER A 745 -42.29 43.72 28.05
N HIS A 746 -43.24 44.59 28.42
CA HIS A 746 -43.89 45.51 27.49
C HIS A 746 -43.21 46.89 27.49
N PHE A 747 -43.23 47.59 26.35
CA PHE A 747 -42.62 48.93 26.21
C PHE A 747 -43.35 49.99 27.04
N VAL A 748 -44.67 49.87 27.17
CA VAL A 748 -45.46 50.54 28.21
C VAL A 748 -45.48 49.64 29.43
N GLN A 749 -45.02 50.15 30.58
CA GLN A 749 -45.05 49.42 31.84
C GLN A 749 -46.43 49.55 32.51
N SER A 750 -46.76 48.63 33.43
CA SER A 750 -48.14 48.29 33.84
C SER A 750 -48.88 49.32 34.73
N ALA A 751 -48.50 50.60 34.68
CA ALA A 751 -49.13 51.67 35.44
C ALA A 751 -49.50 52.86 34.54
N MET A 752 -50.70 52.81 33.95
CA MET A 752 -51.38 54.02 33.50
C MET A 752 -52.06 54.69 34.70
N TYR A 753 -51.88 55.99 34.89
CA TYR A 753 -52.62 56.75 35.90
C TYR A 753 -53.74 57.54 35.22
N LEU A 754 -54.99 57.11 35.42
CA LEU A 754 -56.17 57.83 34.94
C LEU A 754 -56.62 58.81 36.01
N HIS A 755 -56.57 60.12 35.72
CA HIS A 755 -57.07 61.19 36.58
C HIS A 755 -58.44 61.66 36.09
N LEU A 756 -59.48 61.41 36.87
CA LEU A 756 -60.87 61.64 36.48
C LEU A 756 -61.27 63.12 36.51
N PHE A 757 -60.86 63.91 37.52
CA PHE A 757 -61.26 65.32 37.60
C PHE A 757 -60.58 66.21 36.53
N SER A 758 -59.43 65.80 35.99
CA SER A 758 -58.77 66.50 34.88
C SER A 758 -58.98 65.85 33.52
N SER A 759 -59.68 64.71 33.44
CA SER A 759 -59.82 63.88 32.23
C SER A 759 -58.48 63.66 31.51
N THR A 760 -57.48 63.16 32.23
CA THR A 760 -56.12 62.93 31.69
C THR A 760 -55.55 61.59 32.13
N ALA A 761 -54.84 60.92 31.22
CA ALA A 761 -53.99 59.77 31.53
C ALA A 761 -52.51 60.17 31.50
N ASP A 762 -51.68 59.50 32.31
CA ASP A 762 -50.23 59.48 32.11
C ASP A 762 -49.67 58.06 32.24
N PHE A 763 -48.60 57.79 31.51
CA PHE A 763 -48.06 56.45 31.24
C PHE A 763 -46.60 56.33 31.66
N ILE A 764 -46.18 55.15 32.11
CA ILE A 764 -44.76 54.82 32.27
C ILE A 764 -44.27 54.15 30.99
N ILE A 765 -43.35 54.80 30.28
CA ILE A 765 -42.79 54.37 28.99
C ILE A 765 -41.31 54.04 29.21
N SER A 766 -40.90 52.85 28.77
CA SER A 766 -39.53 52.35 28.88
C SER A 766 -38.79 52.50 27.55
N SER A 767 -37.75 53.32 27.51
CA SER A 767 -36.83 53.42 26.37
C SER A 767 -35.73 52.35 26.48
N PRO A 768 -35.57 51.46 25.48
CA PRO A 768 -34.45 50.52 25.44
C PRO A 768 -33.13 51.16 24.99
N LEU A 769 -33.16 52.42 24.53
CA LEU A 769 -31.95 53.12 24.09
C LEU A 769 -31.19 53.65 25.30
N SER A 770 -29.94 53.22 25.46
CA SER A 770 -29.11 53.54 26.63
C SER A 770 -28.65 55.01 26.70
N LYS A 771 -28.62 55.71 25.56
CA LYS A 771 -28.03 57.05 25.40
C LYS A 771 -28.93 58.05 24.67
N THR A 772 -29.85 57.58 23.83
CA THR A 772 -30.65 58.41 22.93
C THR A 772 -32.07 58.59 23.47
N THR A 773 -32.57 59.81 23.44
CA THR A 773 -33.96 60.14 23.76
C THR A 773 -34.85 59.81 22.55
N ILE A 774 -35.91 59.04 22.77
CA ILE A 774 -36.97 58.83 21.78
C ILE A 774 -37.94 60.02 21.89
N GLU A 775 -38.50 60.48 20.78
CA GLU A 775 -39.52 61.53 20.76
C GLU A 775 -40.82 60.96 20.18
N ILE A 776 -41.89 61.01 20.97
CA ILE A 776 -43.23 60.67 20.51
C ILE A 776 -43.82 61.94 19.90
N THR A 777 -44.14 61.91 18.61
CA THR A 777 -44.64 63.07 17.86
C THR A 777 -46.17 63.15 17.82
N SER A 778 -46.84 62.00 17.89
CA SER A 778 -48.29 61.88 18.03
C SER A 778 -48.70 60.58 18.73
N VAL A 779 -49.83 60.60 19.41
CA VAL A 779 -50.50 59.43 20.00
C VAL A 779 -51.98 59.49 19.63
N ASN A 780 -52.47 58.47 18.93
CA ASN A 780 -53.87 58.25 18.62
C ASN A 780 -54.26 56.89 19.21
N ALA A 781 -54.89 56.86 20.38
CA ALA A 781 -55.10 55.65 21.18
C ALA A 781 -56.57 55.46 21.61
N THR A 782 -57.02 54.21 21.64
CA THR A 782 -58.32 53.78 22.19
C THR A 782 -58.12 52.68 23.23
N ALA A 783 -58.79 52.81 24.37
CA ALA A 783 -58.80 51.83 25.46
C ALA A 783 -60.12 51.06 25.52
N PHE A 784 -60.02 49.75 25.76
CA PHE A 784 -61.15 48.80 25.74
C PHE A 784 -61.23 47.98 27.03
N TYR A 785 -62.45 47.79 27.54
CA TYR A 785 -62.80 46.90 28.65
C TYR A 785 -63.41 45.59 28.11
N GLU A 786 -63.11 44.46 28.77
CA GLU A 786 -63.56 43.10 28.44
C GLU A 786 -63.61 42.75 26.92
N HIS A 787 -62.62 43.26 26.17
CA HIS A 787 -62.35 43.15 24.73
C HIS A 787 -62.94 44.26 23.85
N ASP A 788 -64.26 44.50 23.84
CA ASP A 788 -64.90 45.34 22.81
C ASP A 788 -65.47 46.68 23.32
N GLU A 789 -65.59 46.91 24.64
CA GLU A 789 -66.24 48.13 25.16
C GLU A 789 -65.26 49.30 25.25
N VAL A 790 -65.51 50.39 24.50
CA VAL A 790 -64.67 51.60 24.56
C VAL A 790 -64.82 52.29 25.92
N VAL A 791 -63.66 52.53 26.55
CA VAL A 791 -63.52 53.19 27.86
C VAL A 791 -63.11 54.66 27.69
N GLY A 792 -62.30 54.94 26.67
CA GLY A 792 -61.88 56.30 26.33
C GLY A 792 -60.87 56.34 25.18
N GLN A 793 -60.65 57.56 24.67
CA GLN A 793 -59.79 57.84 23.51
C GLN A 793 -58.81 58.99 23.80
N ILE A 794 -57.67 58.98 23.12
CA ILE A 794 -56.62 60.00 23.20
C ILE A 794 -56.21 60.37 21.77
N ASP A 795 -56.47 61.61 21.35
CA ASP A 795 -55.82 62.23 20.18
C ASP A 795 -54.89 63.34 20.68
N TYR A 796 -53.58 63.09 20.60
CA TYR A 796 -52.55 64.01 21.07
C TYR A 796 -51.45 64.19 20.01
N ARG A 797 -51.33 65.41 19.49
CA ARG A 797 -50.48 65.74 18.32
C ARG A 797 -49.31 66.68 18.64
N PHE A 798 -48.93 66.76 19.91
CA PHE A 798 -47.80 67.56 20.36
C PHE A 798 -46.62 66.64 20.72
N PRO A 799 -45.38 66.98 20.33
CA PRO A 799 -44.23 66.14 20.60
C PRO A 799 -43.86 66.13 22.09
N PHE A 800 -43.42 64.97 22.59
CA PHE A 800 -42.81 64.85 23.92
C PHE A 800 -41.65 63.85 23.94
N HIS A 801 -40.75 64.02 24.90
CA HIS A 801 -39.51 63.26 25.02
C HIS A 801 -39.62 62.08 25.99
N VAL A 802 -39.09 60.94 25.57
CA VAL A 802 -38.95 59.68 26.30
C VAL A 802 -37.44 59.40 26.45
N PRO A 803 -36.79 59.91 27.52
CA PRO A 803 -35.37 59.69 27.76
C PRO A 803 -35.03 58.20 28.04
N PRO A 804 -33.74 57.82 27.97
CA PRO A 804 -33.26 56.48 28.32
C PRO A 804 -33.82 55.91 29.64
N GLY A 805 -34.22 54.64 29.62
CA GLY A 805 -34.79 53.95 30.77
C GLY A 805 -36.28 54.24 30.99
N LEU A 806 -36.72 54.23 32.26
CA LEU A 806 -38.12 54.49 32.63
C LEU A 806 -38.41 55.98 32.68
N SER A 807 -39.41 56.41 31.90
CA SER A 807 -39.88 57.80 31.86
C SER A 807 -41.40 57.87 32.04
N ARG A 808 -41.89 59.02 32.49
CA ARG A 808 -43.33 59.30 32.62
C ARG A 808 -43.76 60.23 31.51
N SER A 809 -44.84 59.90 30.79
CA SER A 809 -45.41 60.78 29.77
C SER A 809 -45.89 62.11 30.38
N PRO A 810 -46.07 63.17 29.57
CA PRO A 810 -46.98 64.25 29.96
C PRO A 810 -48.39 63.68 30.21
N ARG A 811 -49.21 64.46 30.93
CA ARG A 811 -50.64 64.16 31.06
C ARG A 811 -51.33 64.37 29.71
N LEU A 812 -51.69 63.27 29.06
CA LEU A 812 -52.44 63.26 27.80
C LEU A 812 -53.93 63.45 28.12
N PRO A 813 -54.65 64.30 27.37
CA PRO A 813 -56.10 64.41 27.51
C PRO A 813 -56.78 63.10 27.09
N VAL A 814 -57.81 62.70 27.84
CA VAL A 814 -58.62 61.51 27.56
C VAL A 814 -60.06 61.95 27.38
N ASP A 815 -60.64 61.66 26.22
CA ASP A 815 -62.09 61.69 26.06
C ASP A 815 -62.66 60.39 26.63
N LEU A 816 -63.49 60.47 27.67
CA LEU A 816 -64.03 59.32 28.38
C LEU A 816 -65.44 59.05 27.90
N ASP A 817 -65.74 57.82 27.48
CA ASP A 817 -67.10 57.47 27.08
C ASP A 817 -67.99 57.31 28.32
N LEU A 818 -68.68 58.39 28.68
CA LEU A 818 -69.62 58.44 29.80
C LEU A 818 -70.98 57.77 29.46
N SER A 819 -71.15 57.21 28.26
CA SER A 819 -72.41 56.61 27.78
C SER A 819 -72.41 55.08 27.78
N THR A 820 -71.26 54.43 27.96
CA THR A 820 -71.09 52.97 27.91
C THR A 820 -70.98 52.33 29.29
N ILE A 821 -71.03 50.99 29.32
CA ILE A 821 -70.84 50.16 30.52
C ILE A 821 -69.44 50.35 31.12
N GLY A 822 -68.44 50.74 30.31
CA GLY A 822 -67.08 51.11 30.75
C GLY A 822 -67.03 52.20 31.82
N TYR A 823 -67.99 53.14 31.86
CA TYR A 823 -68.08 54.12 32.97
C TYR A 823 -68.45 53.46 34.32
N GLY A 824 -69.19 52.35 34.29
CA GLY A 824 -69.43 51.50 35.45
C GLY A 824 -68.13 50.89 35.98
N ALA A 825 -67.35 50.26 35.10
CA ALA A 825 -66.05 49.67 35.44
C ALA A 825 -65.05 50.72 35.99
N ILE A 826 -65.00 51.92 35.40
CA ILE A 826 -64.21 53.06 35.93
C ILE A 826 -64.62 53.40 37.36
N LYS A 827 -65.92 53.44 37.64
CA LYS A 827 -66.48 53.83 38.93
C LYS A 827 -66.28 52.77 40.01
N GLU A 828 -66.33 51.49 39.65
CA GLU A 828 -66.09 50.37 40.57
C GLU A 828 -64.59 50.21 40.91
N ALA A 829 -63.70 50.46 39.96
CA ALA A 829 -62.25 50.46 40.17
C ALA A 829 -61.68 51.79 40.73
N LEU A 830 -62.52 52.72 41.19
CA LEU A 830 -62.12 54.03 41.69
C LEU A 830 -61.27 53.93 42.97
N GLY A 831 -60.00 54.33 42.90
CA GLY A 831 -59.01 54.14 43.96
C GLY A 831 -58.29 52.78 43.94
N GLY A 832 -58.63 51.89 42.99
CA GLY A 832 -57.98 50.61 42.74
C GLY A 832 -57.20 50.60 41.41
N SER A 833 -57.29 49.49 40.69
CA SER A 833 -56.80 49.35 39.31
C SER A 833 -57.79 48.60 38.43
N LEU A 834 -57.82 48.97 37.15
CA LEU A 834 -58.65 48.38 36.10
C LEU A 834 -57.73 47.84 35.00
N LYS A 835 -57.84 46.54 34.63
CA LYS A 835 -57.11 46.01 33.48
C LYS A 835 -57.88 46.35 32.18
N MET A 836 -57.17 46.88 31.19
CA MET A 836 -57.73 47.28 29.91
C MET A 836 -56.81 46.89 28.73
N ASN A 837 -57.41 46.67 27.57
CA ASN A 837 -56.68 46.50 26.32
C ASN A 837 -56.54 47.87 25.64
N THR A 838 -55.44 48.08 24.91
CA THR A 838 -55.18 49.36 24.22
C THR A 838 -54.70 49.12 22.79
N LEU A 839 -55.26 49.88 21.86
CA LEU A 839 -54.75 50.01 20.49
C LEU A 839 -54.31 51.46 20.30
N ALA A 840 -53.08 51.68 19.85
CA ALA A 840 -52.52 53.03 19.69
C ALA A 840 -51.65 53.14 18.44
N GLU A 841 -52.01 54.06 17.55
CA GLU A 841 -51.16 54.54 16.48
C GLU A 841 -50.22 55.62 17.05
N VAL A 842 -48.92 55.34 17.10
CA VAL A 842 -47.91 56.18 17.75
C VAL A 842 -46.90 56.68 16.72
N GLY A 843 -46.84 58.00 16.53
CA GLY A 843 -45.80 58.65 15.75
C GLY A 843 -44.51 58.73 16.55
N VAL A 844 -43.42 58.18 16.00
CA VAL A 844 -42.12 58.07 16.68
C VAL A 844 -41.02 58.73 15.84
N ARG A 845 -40.27 59.63 16.46
CA ARG A 845 -39.01 60.18 15.95
C ARG A 845 -37.84 59.71 16.81
N ILE A 846 -36.77 59.26 16.16
CA ILE A 846 -35.48 58.92 16.80
C ILE A 846 -34.38 59.64 16.02
N GLU A 847 -33.85 60.72 16.61
CA GLU A 847 -33.00 61.69 15.91
C GLU A 847 -33.67 62.20 14.61
N HIS A 848 -33.17 61.84 13.43
CA HIS A 848 -33.78 62.21 12.15
C HIS A 848 -34.84 61.22 11.67
N TYR A 849 -34.75 59.95 12.08
CA TYR A 849 -35.61 58.87 11.60
C TYR A 849 -37.03 59.02 12.13
N ARG A 850 -38.02 58.83 11.26
CA ARG A 850 -39.44 58.97 11.62
C ARG A 850 -40.22 57.75 11.13
N THR A 851 -41.10 57.24 11.97
CA THR A 851 -42.03 56.16 11.62
C THR A 851 -43.34 56.31 12.41
N ILE A 852 -44.32 55.48 12.06
CA ILE A 852 -45.55 55.27 12.82
C ILE A 852 -45.52 53.80 13.29
N ILE A 853 -45.95 53.54 14.52
CA ILE A 853 -45.95 52.22 15.14
C ILE A 853 -47.35 51.93 15.69
N ASP A 854 -47.91 50.79 15.32
CA ASP A 854 -49.25 50.34 15.70
C ASP A 854 -49.14 49.45 16.96
N TYR A 855 -49.23 50.07 18.15
CA TYR A 855 -49.07 49.40 19.44
C TYR A 855 -50.35 48.71 19.92
N SER A 856 -50.23 47.44 20.33
CA SER A 856 -51.31 46.58 20.84
C SER A 856 -50.97 46.09 22.25
N GLY A 857 -51.46 46.81 23.26
CA GLY A 857 -51.37 46.44 24.67
C GLY A 857 -52.55 45.56 25.09
N ARG A 858 -52.29 44.50 25.88
CA ARG A 858 -53.35 43.66 26.48
C ARG A 858 -53.22 43.65 27.99
N GLY A 859 -54.35 43.78 28.70
CA GLY A 859 -54.41 43.70 30.16
C GLY A 859 -53.60 44.77 30.93
N ILE A 860 -53.27 45.91 30.30
CA ILE A 860 -52.54 47.01 30.96
C ILE A 860 -53.34 47.48 32.17
N SER A 861 -52.69 47.55 33.34
CA SER A 861 -53.34 48.01 34.56
C SER A 861 -53.38 49.54 34.63
N ALA A 862 -54.58 50.08 34.83
CA ALA A 862 -54.85 51.50 34.96
C ALA A 862 -55.26 51.82 36.40
N HIS A 863 -54.45 52.59 37.13
CA HIS A 863 -54.77 53.10 38.45
C HIS A 863 -55.70 54.30 38.34
N ILE A 864 -56.93 54.14 38.81
CA ILE A 864 -57.96 55.17 38.70
C ILE A 864 -57.89 56.09 39.92
N ARG A 865 -57.57 57.36 39.66
CA ARG A 865 -57.44 58.43 40.64
C ARG A 865 -58.47 59.52 40.35
N LEU A 866 -58.92 60.17 41.42
CA LEU A 866 -59.66 61.42 41.33
C LEU A 866 -58.75 62.51 40.74
#